data_AF-A0A9N9RTG2-F1
#
_entry.id   AF-A0A9N9RTG2-F1
#
_cell.length_a   1.000
_cell.length_b   1.000
_cell.length_c   1.000
_cell.angle_alpha   90.00
_cell.angle_beta   90.00
_cell.angle_gamma   90.00
#
_symmetry.space_group_name_H-M   'P 1'
#
loop_
_entity.id
_entity.type
_entity.pdbx_description
1 polymer ?
#
loop_
_entity_poly.entity_id
_entity_poly.type
_entity_poly.pdbx_seq_one_letter_code
_entity_poly.pdbx_strand_id
1 'polypeptide(L)'
;MKFVKGNIHPFLLHDQMIESLLKKDEALLHLPTIPNFFAGQEIFITGGTGFLGKVLIEKLLRSCPDIKTIYLLLRPRKGQSINERLTSLCDQVVFDALRVFNPKFMDKLVPIEGDVSQLGLGMSEHDKNMMKNVSIVYHSAASVRFDDSLKYAVLMNTRGTREVMEFATTLRNIKCVMHVSTTYSNLGYDLVKEEVYPPIADWKKTIEVCEKMDEDVLNFVTKLYINLMPNTYVFSKNLAEHVSNHYKARLPVIVLRPSIIISAYEEPFRGYVDNFNGPMGIMLGSNIGILKTLLCDPNNVPDMLPVDMCVKAIIISSWKRAHEQSSELQVFNAATANMVKITIEQLLEIESTGPSEEFPPGNLQVFVQSCGVTLNRILNLTRCFFYQLIPAMIIDSALKIKGMRPRLMKLQRKMYEANKALGYFTTHNFEFQNDNFIKLASYLKPEDIKAFDNMSYYRGSTITFSRILLYGFRRYLLNFKDKDLERDRQRSRKIRIATSVFKCLMIDNLLKKDEALHQLETIPEFFAQQEIFITGSTGFLGKVLIEKLLRSCPDIKTIYLLLRPRKGQSINERLTSLCDQVVFDALRVFNPSFMDKLVPIEGDVSQLGLGMSEHDKNMMKNVSIVYHSAASVRFDDSLKYAVLMNTRGTREVMEFSTTLRNIKCVMHVSTTYSNLGYDSVKEEIYPDIADWQKTIEICEKMDENMIDFVTKLYINLMPNTYVFSKNLAEHVSLHYKDRLPVIVFRPSIIICAWDEPFRGYVDNFNGPMGILLASHIGISKTMLCDPKNILDMLPVDVCVKAMIISTWKRSNEQSSELQVFNAAGAKMVTVTIEQLLEIGRTGPCEEFPPGNLQVFVQSGGVTKCGIWNLIRCFFYQLIPAMIIDTGLKIKGMRPRLMKLQRKMYEANKALAYFTTHNFDFQNDKFIKLASYLKPEDIKAFDNMSFYRGSLITYSRLFLYGFRRYLLNFKDEDLEKDRQRTRKIRIATTVFKYTMYFILFCIIVFKTGIMSFLSQRSHFSVDCVN
;
A
#
# COMPACT_ATOMS: atom_id res chain seq x y z
N MET A 1 26.69 -8.70 35.30
CA MET A 1 26.63 -10.17 35.35
C MET A 1 25.50 -10.66 36.28
N LYS A 2 24.27 -10.17 36.07
CA LYS A 2 23.03 -10.62 36.70
C LYS A 2 21.90 -10.26 35.73
N PHE A 3 21.67 -11.09 34.71
CA PHE A 3 20.47 -11.19 33.85
C PHE A 3 20.76 -12.27 32.79
N VAL A 4 21.02 -13.50 33.23
CA VAL A 4 20.90 -14.71 32.40
C VAL A 4 20.30 -15.78 33.31
N LYS A 5 19.02 -15.60 33.62
CA LYS A 5 18.13 -16.66 34.11
C LYS A 5 16.88 -16.57 33.22
N GLY A 6 17.02 -17.13 32.02
CA GLY A 6 15.99 -17.19 31.01
C GLY A 6 16.50 -18.06 29.87
N ASN A 7 16.09 -19.32 29.89
CA ASN A 7 16.10 -20.30 28.80
C ASN A 7 17.28 -20.24 27.80
N ILE A 8 18.29 -21.09 28.03
CA ILE A 8 18.99 -21.69 26.90
C ILE A 8 17.93 -22.51 26.17
N HIS A 9 17.34 -21.98 25.10
CA HIS A 9 16.47 -22.75 24.22
C HIS A 9 17.38 -23.62 23.34
N PRO A 10 17.54 -24.94 23.60
CA PRO A 10 17.88 -25.84 22.50
C PRO A 10 16.85 -25.61 21.39
N PHE A 11 17.20 -25.84 20.11
CA PHE A 11 16.17 -25.92 19.08
C PHE A 11 15.10 -26.88 19.63
N LEU A 12 13.85 -26.42 19.74
CA LEU A 12 12.76 -27.18 20.35
C LEU A 12 12.56 -28.44 19.51
N LEU A 13 13.23 -29.51 19.90
CA LEU A 13 13.06 -30.83 19.33
C LEU A 13 12.59 -31.74 20.45
N HIS A 14 11.40 -32.28 20.25
CA HIS A 14 11.12 -33.61 20.75
C HIS A 14 12.02 -34.57 19.95
N ASP A 15 13.03 -35.16 20.59
CA ASP A 15 13.89 -36.20 20.00
C ASP A 15 13.05 -37.31 19.30
N GLN A 16 11.84 -37.55 19.81
CA GLN A 16 10.84 -38.46 19.22
C GLN A 16 10.43 -38.12 17.78
N MET A 17 10.37 -36.84 17.38
CA MET A 17 9.95 -36.45 16.03
C MET A 17 11.06 -36.72 15.00
N ILE A 18 12.32 -36.38 15.33
CA ILE A 18 13.49 -36.75 14.50
C ILE A 18 13.60 -38.27 14.41
N GLU A 19 13.46 -39.00 15.52
CA GLU A 19 13.50 -40.47 15.50
C GLU A 19 12.37 -41.09 14.66
N SER A 20 11.16 -40.51 14.70
CA SER A 20 10.04 -40.97 13.87
C SER A 20 10.21 -40.69 12.37
N LEU A 21 10.86 -39.57 12.02
CA LEU A 21 11.15 -39.14 10.64
C LEU A 21 12.38 -39.84 10.05
N LEU A 22 13.27 -40.36 10.90
CA LEU A 22 14.43 -41.16 10.53
C LEU A 22 14.12 -42.67 10.38
N LYS A 23 12.85 -43.09 10.45
CA LYS A 23 12.46 -44.44 10.00
C LYS A 23 12.90 -44.61 8.54
N LYS A 24 13.96 -45.40 8.35
CA LYS A 24 14.58 -45.60 7.05
C LYS A 24 13.56 -46.15 6.06
N ASP A 25 13.59 -45.59 4.85
CA ASP A 25 12.83 -46.14 3.75
C ASP A 25 13.57 -47.38 3.21
N GLU A 26 13.19 -48.56 3.70
CA GLU A 26 13.83 -49.84 3.35
C GLU A 26 13.76 -50.12 1.84
N ALA A 27 12.80 -49.51 1.13
CA ALA A 27 12.64 -49.66 -0.32
C ALA A 27 13.87 -49.15 -1.11
N LEU A 28 14.74 -48.32 -0.53
CA LEU A 28 15.87 -47.69 -1.23
C LEU A 28 17.23 -48.36 -0.96
N LEU A 29 17.28 -49.41 -0.12
CA LEU A 29 18.53 -50.10 0.22
C LEU A 29 19.22 -50.75 -0.99
N HIS A 30 18.46 -51.10 -2.05
CA HIS A 30 18.98 -51.73 -3.26
C HIS A 30 19.64 -50.75 -4.26
N LEU A 31 19.44 -49.43 -4.09
CA LEU A 31 19.98 -48.40 -4.99
C LEU A 31 21.49 -48.17 -4.78
N PRO A 32 22.25 -47.63 -5.75
CA PRO A 32 23.66 -47.26 -5.50
C PRO A 32 23.78 -46.16 -4.45
N THR A 33 24.91 -46.12 -3.72
CA THR A 33 25.26 -44.98 -2.85
C THR A 33 25.37 -43.69 -3.65
N ILE A 34 25.25 -42.54 -2.98
CA ILE A 34 25.33 -41.23 -3.65
C ILE A 34 26.64 -41.09 -4.45
N PRO A 35 27.85 -41.37 -3.91
CA PRO A 35 29.09 -41.29 -4.67
C PRO A 35 29.13 -42.23 -5.89
N ASN A 36 28.63 -43.46 -5.74
CA ASN A 36 28.58 -44.43 -6.85
C ASN A 36 27.62 -44.02 -7.96
N PHE A 37 26.51 -43.35 -7.62
CA PHE A 37 25.60 -42.79 -8.61
C PHE A 37 26.27 -41.68 -9.44
N PHE A 38 27.03 -40.80 -8.79
CA PHE A 38 27.75 -39.70 -9.45
C PHE A 38 29.02 -40.15 -10.18
N ALA A 39 29.51 -41.37 -9.93
CA ALA A 39 30.66 -41.94 -10.64
C ALA A 39 30.40 -41.99 -12.15
N GLY A 40 31.35 -41.47 -12.93
CA GLY A 40 31.26 -41.41 -14.39
C GLY A 40 30.23 -40.42 -14.96
N GLN A 41 29.46 -39.71 -14.12
CA GLN A 41 28.46 -38.76 -14.61
C GLN A 41 29.11 -37.48 -15.13
N GLU A 42 28.47 -36.88 -16.13
CA GLU A 42 28.72 -35.52 -16.61
C GLU A 42 27.64 -34.57 -16.08
N ILE A 43 28.07 -33.44 -15.51
CA ILE A 43 27.20 -32.48 -14.82
C ILE A 43 27.32 -31.11 -15.48
N PHE A 44 26.20 -30.42 -15.71
CA PHE A 44 26.19 -29.02 -16.15
C PHE A 44 25.65 -28.12 -15.03
N ILE A 45 26.39 -27.05 -14.69
CA ILE A 45 26.02 -26.12 -13.63
C ILE A 45 25.96 -24.70 -14.17
N THR A 46 24.80 -24.07 -14.01
CA THR A 46 24.66 -22.61 -14.16
C THR A 46 24.69 -21.94 -12.80
N GLY A 47 25.29 -20.75 -12.72
CA GLY A 47 25.45 -20.05 -11.44
C GLY A 47 26.57 -20.61 -10.56
N GLY A 48 27.50 -21.40 -11.12
CA GLY A 48 28.62 -22.00 -10.39
C GLY A 48 29.55 -21.00 -9.71
N THR A 49 29.58 -19.73 -10.16
CA THR A 49 30.35 -18.66 -9.50
C THR A 49 29.61 -17.97 -8.36
N GLY A 50 28.35 -18.32 -8.10
CA GLY A 50 27.58 -17.82 -6.97
C GLY A 50 27.89 -18.58 -5.68
N PHE A 51 27.46 -18.05 -4.53
CA PHE A 51 27.73 -18.63 -3.22
C PHE A 51 27.30 -20.10 -3.10
N LEU A 52 26.03 -20.40 -3.41
CA LEU A 52 25.50 -21.76 -3.40
C LEU A 52 26.23 -22.67 -4.41
N GLY A 53 26.49 -22.15 -5.62
CA GLY A 53 27.16 -22.90 -6.70
C GLY A 53 28.59 -23.32 -6.34
N LYS A 54 29.37 -22.45 -5.68
CA LYS A 54 30.73 -22.77 -5.23
C LYS A 54 30.75 -23.90 -4.22
N VAL A 55 29.87 -23.82 -3.22
CA VAL A 55 29.75 -24.85 -2.18
C VAL A 55 29.27 -26.17 -2.77
N LEU A 56 28.37 -26.13 -3.76
CA LEU A 56 27.93 -27.31 -4.50
C LEU A 56 29.08 -27.97 -5.27
N ILE A 57 29.88 -27.19 -6.02
CA ILE A 57 31.04 -27.69 -6.77
C ILE A 57 32.07 -28.31 -5.81
N GLU A 58 32.40 -27.61 -4.73
CA GLU A 58 33.31 -28.12 -3.69
C GLU A 58 32.81 -29.46 -3.13
N LYS A 59 31.54 -29.52 -2.74
CA LYS A 59 30.95 -30.70 -2.11
C LYS A 59 30.92 -31.90 -3.05
N LEU A 60 30.53 -31.68 -4.32
CA LEU A 60 30.51 -32.72 -5.36
C LEU A 60 31.92 -33.27 -5.60
N LEU A 61 32.92 -32.41 -5.79
CA LEU A 61 34.29 -32.86 -6.06
C LEU A 61 34.95 -33.52 -4.85
N ARG A 62 34.63 -33.09 -3.62
CA ARG A 62 35.16 -33.70 -2.39
C ARG A 62 34.50 -35.04 -2.06
N SER A 63 33.18 -35.15 -2.24
CA SER A 63 32.41 -36.31 -1.77
C SER A 63 32.07 -37.31 -2.87
N CYS A 64 32.15 -36.92 -4.14
CA CYS A 64 31.93 -37.78 -5.31
C CYS A 64 33.16 -37.68 -6.23
N PRO A 65 34.33 -38.19 -5.79
CA PRO A 65 35.58 -37.98 -6.49
C PRO A 65 35.63 -38.64 -7.87
N ASP A 66 34.71 -39.56 -8.20
CA ASP A 66 34.68 -40.28 -9.48
C ASP A 66 33.76 -39.64 -10.54
N ILE A 67 33.24 -38.43 -10.29
CA ILE A 67 32.57 -37.63 -11.33
C ILE A 67 33.49 -37.47 -12.54
N LYS A 68 32.95 -37.64 -13.75
CA LYS A 68 33.73 -37.54 -14.99
C LYS A 68 34.09 -36.09 -15.29
N THR A 69 33.07 -35.23 -15.42
CA THR A 69 33.25 -33.82 -15.81
C THR A 69 32.12 -32.95 -15.26
N ILE A 70 32.47 -31.74 -14.81
CA ILE A 70 31.53 -30.68 -14.45
C ILE A 70 31.74 -29.50 -15.41
N TYR A 71 30.75 -29.26 -16.25
CA TYR A 71 30.67 -28.13 -17.15
C TYR A 71 30.08 -26.91 -16.43
N LEU A 72 30.79 -25.77 -16.46
CA LEU A 72 30.40 -24.56 -15.75
C LEU A 72 30.08 -23.43 -16.73
N LEU A 73 28.83 -22.96 -16.75
CA LEU A 73 28.47 -21.80 -17.56
C LEU A 73 29.05 -20.50 -16.95
N LEU A 74 29.98 -19.87 -17.67
CA LEU A 74 30.69 -18.67 -17.26
C LEU A 74 30.48 -17.52 -18.27
N ARG A 75 29.92 -16.42 -17.79
CA ARG A 75 29.85 -15.16 -18.56
C ARG A 75 31.23 -14.59 -18.93
N PRO A 76 31.45 -14.06 -20.14
CA PRO A 76 32.70 -13.36 -20.45
C PRO A 76 32.85 -12.09 -19.57
N ARG A 77 34.09 -11.72 -19.24
CA ARG A 77 34.42 -10.45 -18.56
C ARG A 77 35.43 -9.67 -19.38
N LYS A 78 35.29 -8.34 -19.43
CA LYS A 78 36.22 -7.48 -20.17
C LYS A 78 37.65 -7.67 -19.63
N GLY A 79 38.55 -8.18 -20.48
CA GLY A 79 39.96 -8.39 -20.15
C GLY A 79 40.27 -9.65 -19.32
N GLN A 80 39.34 -10.62 -19.21
CA GLN A 80 39.58 -11.89 -18.53
C GLN A 80 38.94 -13.05 -19.31
N SER A 81 39.74 -14.05 -19.69
CA SER A 81 39.23 -15.24 -20.39
C SER A 81 38.38 -16.14 -19.47
N ILE A 82 37.55 -17.02 -20.04
CA ILE A 82 36.74 -17.97 -19.24
C ILE A 82 37.62 -18.95 -18.43
N ASN A 83 38.79 -19.33 -18.97
CA ASN A 83 39.76 -20.17 -18.27
C ASN A 83 40.39 -19.42 -17.10
N GLU A 84 40.79 -18.16 -17.27
CA GLU A 84 41.27 -17.32 -16.16
C GLU A 84 40.19 -17.09 -15.10
N ARG A 85 38.92 -16.94 -15.51
CA ARG A 85 37.79 -16.89 -14.56
C ARG A 85 37.65 -18.19 -13.78
N LEU A 86 37.83 -19.34 -14.42
CA LEU A 86 37.76 -20.64 -13.77
C LEU A 86 38.91 -20.81 -12.76
N THR A 87 40.15 -20.45 -13.13
CA THR A 87 41.29 -20.47 -12.20
C THR A 87 41.03 -19.56 -11.00
N SER A 88 40.59 -18.32 -11.25
CA SER A 88 40.26 -17.36 -10.17
C SER A 88 39.09 -17.83 -9.27
N LEU A 89 38.14 -18.60 -9.81
CA LEU A 89 37.12 -19.27 -9.02
C LEU A 89 37.76 -20.33 -8.11
N CYS A 90 38.59 -21.19 -8.71
CA CYS A 90 39.26 -22.30 -8.04
C CYS A 90 40.31 -21.86 -7.02
N ASP A 91 40.80 -20.62 -7.06
CA ASP A 91 41.73 -20.03 -6.07
C ASP A 91 41.04 -19.57 -4.77
N GLN A 92 39.72 -19.48 -4.76
CA GLN A 92 38.98 -18.98 -3.59
C GLN A 92 39.08 -19.93 -2.40
N VAL A 93 38.93 -19.35 -1.19
CA VAL A 93 39.11 -20.03 0.11
C VAL A 93 38.19 -21.26 0.26
N VAL A 94 37.01 -21.24 -0.37
CA VAL A 94 36.07 -22.38 -0.38
C VAL A 94 36.71 -23.68 -0.86
N PHE A 95 37.66 -23.60 -1.80
CA PHE A 95 38.36 -24.73 -2.37
C PHE A 95 39.67 -25.08 -1.64
N ASP A 96 40.03 -24.39 -0.54
CA ASP A 96 41.28 -24.67 0.20
C ASP A 96 41.36 -26.13 0.66
N ALA A 97 40.28 -26.64 1.27
CA ALA A 97 40.22 -28.02 1.74
C ALA A 97 40.33 -29.01 0.57
N LEU A 98 39.66 -28.72 -0.54
CA LEU A 98 39.68 -29.55 -1.75
C LEU A 98 41.06 -29.52 -2.43
N ARG A 99 41.75 -28.38 -2.46
CA ARG A 99 43.12 -28.25 -2.98
C ARG A 99 44.10 -29.18 -2.25
N VAL A 100 43.93 -29.33 -0.94
CA VAL A 100 44.74 -30.25 -0.12
C VAL A 100 44.35 -31.70 -0.35
N PHE A 101 43.05 -31.99 -0.37
CA PHE A 101 42.53 -33.36 -0.48
C PHE A 101 42.69 -33.97 -1.88
N ASN A 102 42.48 -33.18 -2.93
CA ASN A 102 42.60 -33.60 -4.32
C ASN A 102 43.19 -32.45 -5.18
N PRO A 103 44.53 -32.33 -5.27
CA PRO A 103 45.18 -31.24 -6.02
C PRO A 103 44.81 -31.18 -7.51
N LYS A 104 44.32 -32.29 -8.09
CA LYS A 104 43.94 -32.41 -9.50
C LYS A 104 42.44 -32.21 -9.75
N PHE A 105 41.68 -31.70 -8.77
CA PHE A 105 40.23 -31.52 -8.93
C PHE A 105 39.86 -30.61 -10.12
N MET A 106 40.73 -29.67 -10.49
CA MET A 106 40.51 -28.73 -11.59
C MET A 106 40.41 -29.43 -12.94
N ASP A 107 41.04 -30.61 -13.12
CA ASP A 107 40.98 -31.39 -14.36
C ASP A 107 39.55 -31.85 -14.70
N LYS A 108 38.65 -31.82 -13.71
CA LYS A 108 37.24 -32.20 -13.87
C LYS A 108 36.35 -31.02 -14.23
N LEU A 109 36.87 -29.78 -14.22
CA LEU A 109 36.09 -28.58 -14.47
C LEU A 109 36.32 -28.07 -15.90
N VAL A 110 35.25 -27.93 -16.67
CA VAL A 110 35.31 -27.39 -18.04
C VAL A 110 34.47 -26.11 -18.09
N PRO A 111 35.07 -24.93 -18.36
CA PRO A 111 34.32 -23.70 -18.47
C PRO A 111 33.63 -23.61 -19.83
N ILE A 112 32.35 -23.24 -19.83
CA ILE A 112 31.53 -23.00 -21.02
C ILE A 112 31.19 -21.52 -21.10
N GLU A 113 31.51 -20.87 -22.22
CA GLU A 113 31.15 -19.47 -22.42
C GLU A 113 29.64 -19.33 -22.63
N GLY A 114 28.99 -18.45 -21.86
CA GLY A 114 27.59 -18.13 -22.07
C GLY A 114 26.93 -17.35 -20.94
N ASP A 115 25.68 -16.94 -21.18
CA ASP A 115 24.85 -16.18 -20.26
C ASP A 115 23.40 -16.71 -20.33
N VAL A 116 22.82 -17.04 -19.17
CA VAL A 116 21.45 -17.55 -19.08
C VAL A 116 20.41 -16.54 -19.59
N SER A 117 20.71 -15.25 -19.61
CA SER A 117 19.82 -14.27 -20.23
C SER A 117 19.81 -14.36 -21.75
N GLN A 118 20.83 -14.92 -22.41
CA GLN A 118 20.86 -14.98 -23.87
C GLN A 118 20.08 -16.19 -24.41
N LEU A 119 19.53 -16.05 -25.62
CA LEU A 119 18.91 -17.17 -26.33
C LEU A 119 19.95 -18.29 -26.55
N GLY A 120 19.54 -19.54 -26.39
CA GLY A 120 20.43 -20.70 -26.45
C GLY A 120 21.53 -20.68 -25.38
N LEU A 121 21.34 -19.95 -24.28
CA LEU A 121 22.32 -19.68 -23.22
C LEU A 121 23.58 -18.93 -23.70
N GLY A 122 23.58 -18.39 -24.93
CA GLY A 122 24.76 -17.81 -25.56
C GLY A 122 25.87 -18.82 -25.88
N MET A 123 25.58 -20.12 -25.80
CA MET A 123 26.57 -21.19 -26.01
C MET A 123 26.78 -21.48 -27.50
N SER A 124 28.01 -21.83 -27.86
CA SER A 124 28.32 -22.31 -29.21
C SER A 124 27.72 -23.69 -29.47
N GLU A 125 27.48 -24.04 -30.74
CA GLU A 125 27.06 -25.40 -31.10
C GLU A 125 28.14 -26.44 -30.77
N HIS A 126 29.42 -26.05 -30.77
CA HIS A 126 30.51 -26.91 -30.32
C HIS A 126 30.32 -27.30 -28.84
N ASP A 127 30.08 -26.33 -27.96
CA ASP A 127 29.90 -26.58 -26.53
C ASP A 127 28.66 -27.42 -26.24
N LYS A 128 27.54 -27.14 -26.93
CA LYS A 128 26.32 -27.95 -26.84
C LYS A 128 26.58 -29.40 -27.24
N ASN A 129 27.35 -29.61 -28.31
CA ASN A 129 27.71 -30.94 -28.79
C ASN A 129 28.62 -31.68 -27.81
N MET A 130 29.58 -30.99 -27.20
CA MET A 130 30.48 -31.54 -26.17
C MET A 130 29.70 -32.03 -24.95
N MET A 131 28.63 -31.34 -24.57
CA MET A 131 27.82 -31.65 -23.40
C MET A 131 26.67 -32.65 -23.66
N LYS A 132 26.58 -33.30 -24.83
CA LYS A 132 25.46 -34.20 -25.18
C LYS A 132 25.19 -35.32 -24.18
N ASN A 133 26.21 -35.76 -23.44
CA ASN A 133 26.14 -36.85 -22.47
C ASN A 133 25.92 -36.36 -21.03
N VAL A 134 25.74 -35.05 -20.82
CA VAL A 134 25.36 -34.50 -19.51
C VAL A 134 24.10 -35.21 -19.01
N SER A 135 24.21 -35.69 -17.79
CA SER A 135 23.18 -36.49 -17.12
C SER A 135 22.49 -35.75 -15.98
N ILE A 136 23.11 -34.68 -15.47
CA ILE A 136 22.59 -33.89 -14.35
C ILE A 136 22.80 -32.41 -14.65
N VAL A 137 21.71 -31.64 -14.57
CA VAL A 137 21.74 -30.19 -14.73
C VAL A 137 21.37 -29.52 -13.42
N TYR A 138 22.25 -28.66 -12.90
CA TYR A 138 21.98 -27.79 -11.76
C TYR A 138 21.78 -26.34 -12.23
N HIS A 139 20.53 -25.88 -12.22
CA HIS A 139 20.18 -24.51 -12.54
C HIS A 139 20.07 -23.64 -11.27
N SER A 140 21.17 -22.98 -10.92
CA SER A 140 21.25 -22.04 -9.78
C SER A 140 21.54 -20.59 -10.20
N ALA A 141 21.64 -20.30 -11.50
CA ALA A 141 21.82 -18.94 -11.97
C ALA A 141 20.55 -18.12 -11.73
N ALA A 142 20.68 -17.02 -10.99
CA ALA A 142 19.62 -16.05 -10.79
C ALA A 142 20.22 -14.69 -10.43
N SER A 143 19.49 -13.62 -10.72
CA SER A 143 19.70 -12.39 -9.97
C SER A 143 18.90 -12.47 -8.67
N VAL A 144 19.57 -12.23 -7.54
CA VAL A 144 19.01 -12.24 -6.18
C VAL A 144 18.79 -10.83 -5.63
N ARG A 145 18.90 -9.82 -6.50
CA ARG A 145 18.72 -8.41 -6.14
C ARG A 145 17.24 -8.05 -6.16
N PHE A 146 16.79 -7.34 -5.13
CA PHE A 146 15.41 -6.89 -5.00
C PHE A 146 15.14 -5.57 -5.75
N ASP A 147 16.18 -4.90 -6.22
CA ASP A 147 16.15 -3.60 -6.91
C ASP A 147 16.39 -3.70 -8.42
N ASP A 148 16.38 -4.90 -8.99
CA ASP A 148 16.48 -5.09 -10.44
C ASP A 148 15.18 -4.71 -11.16
N SER A 149 15.31 -4.19 -12.39
CA SER A 149 14.17 -3.93 -13.26
C SER A 149 13.39 -5.21 -13.56
N LEU A 150 12.08 -5.07 -13.81
CA LEU A 150 11.24 -6.22 -14.16
C LEU A 150 11.79 -6.97 -15.38
N LYS A 151 12.24 -6.22 -16.40
CA LYS A 151 12.90 -6.76 -17.58
C LYS A 151 14.09 -7.63 -17.18
N TYR A 152 15.04 -7.06 -16.44
CA TYR A 152 16.24 -7.80 -16.06
C TYR A 152 15.92 -9.06 -15.25
N ALA A 153 15.04 -8.96 -14.24
CA ALA A 153 14.65 -10.09 -13.41
C ALA A 153 13.96 -11.21 -14.20
N VAL A 154 13.00 -10.87 -15.08
CA VAL A 154 12.28 -11.85 -15.91
C VAL A 154 13.22 -12.50 -16.93
N LEU A 155 14.07 -11.73 -17.60
CA LEU A 155 14.99 -12.27 -18.60
C LEU A 155 16.06 -13.17 -17.98
N MET A 156 16.57 -12.81 -16.80
CA MET A 156 17.56 -13.62 -16.07
C MET A 156 16.95 -14.87 -15.45
N ASN A 157 15.86 -14.73 -14.69
CA ASN A 157 15.34 -15.80 -13.84
C ASN A 157 14.29 -16.65 -14.56
N THR A 158 13.40 -16.04 -15.34
CA THR A 158 12.28 -16.74 -16.00
C THR A 158 12.67 -17.24 -17.40
N ARG A 159 13.10 -16.33 -18.28
CA ARG A 159 13.59 -16.73 -19.63
C ARG A 159 14.84 -17.59 -19.52
N GLY A 160 15.77 -17.26 -18.64
CA GLY A 160 16.95 -18.10 -18.42
C GLY A 160 16.62 -19.52 -17.98
N THR A 161 15.60 -19.72 -17.13
CA THR A 161 15.10 -21.06 -16.83
C THR A 161 14.59 -21.76 -18.08
N ARG A 162 13.83 -21.06 -18.94
CA ARG A 162 13.34 -21.63 -20.21
C ARG A 162 14.50 -22.10 -21.09
N GLU A 163 15.53 -21.29 -21.26
CA GLU A 163 16.70 -21.64 -22.08
C GLU A 163 17.45 -22.86 -21.53
N VAL A 164 17.58 -22.99 -20.21
CA VAL A 164 18.20 -24.17 -19.59
C VAL A 164 17.34 -25.41 -19.80
N MET A 165 16.02 -25.29 -19.67
CA MET A 165 15.10 -26.41 -19.93
C MET A 165 15.15 -26.83 -21.39
N GLU A 166 15.13 -25.90 -22.34
CA GLU A 166 15.25 -26.22 -23.77
C GLU A 166 16.56 -26.93 -24.08
N PHE A 167 17.69 -26.42 -23.57
CA PHE A 167 18.97 -27.11 -23.70
C PHE A 167 18.95 -28.52 -23.11
N ALA A 168 18.35 -28.70 -21.94
CA ALA A 168 18.24 -30.01 -21.29
C ALA A 168 17.43 -31.02 -22.14
N THR A 169 16.47 -30.58 -22.96
CA THR A 169 15.76 -31.48 -23.89
C THR A 169 16.62 -32.05 -25.01
N THR A 170 17.80 -31.47 -25.25
CA THR A 170 18.76 -31.94 -26.27
C THR A 170 19.74 -32.99 -25.73
N LEU A 171 19.75 -33.23 -24.41
CA LEU A 171 20.67 -34.12 -23.72
C LEU A 171 20.19 -35.58 -23.80
N ARG A 172 21.10 -36.51 -24.09
CA ARG A 172 20.75 -37.92 -24.35
C ARG A 172 20.53 -38.74 -23.08
N ASN A 173 21.23 -38.40 -22.00
CA ASN A 173 21.31 -39.21 -20.78
C ASN A 173 20.78 -38.48 -19.56
N ILE A 174 19.86 -37.52 -19.73
CA ILE A 174 19.39 -36.66 -18.64
C ILE A 174 18.62 -37.47 -17.59
N LYS A 175 19.15 -37.48 -16.36
CA LYS A 175 18.58 -38.16 -15.19
C LYS A 175 17.92 -37.18 -14.20
N CYS A 176 18.42 -35.95 -14.14
CA CYS A 176 17.86 -34.92 -13.26
C CYS A 176 18.12 -33.50 -13.82
N VAL A 177 17.09 -32.66 -13.80
CA VAL A 177 17.21 -31.21 -13.99
C VAL A 177 16.73 -30.53 -12.73
N MET A 178 17.64 -29.99 -11.93
CA MET A 178 17.31 -29.25 -10.73
C MET A 178 17.22 -27.76 -11.02
N HIS A 179 16.07 -27.15 -10.71
CA HIS A 179 15.92 -25.71 -10.66
C HIS A 179 15.90 -25.21 -9.22
N VAL A 180 16.83 -24.33 -8.87
CA VAL A 180 16.86 -23.64 -7.57
C VAL A 180 15.94 -22.41 -7.62
N SER A 181 14.84 -22.45 -6.88
CA SER A 181 13.90 -21.34 -6.71
C SER A 181 14.11 -20.64 -5.35
N THR A 182 13.05 -20.30 -4.62
CA THR A 182 13.11 -19.76 -3.26
C THR A 182 11.79 -20.03 -2.52
N THR A 183 11.80 -20.25 -1.21
CA THR A 183 10.54 -20.44 -0.45
C THR A 183 9.64 -19.21 -0.51
N TYR A 184 10.23 -18.05 -0.80
CA TYR A 184 9.54 -16.78 -0.96
C TYR A 184 8.86 -16.59 -2.32
N SER A 185 8.81 -17.59 -3.21
CA SER A 185 8.19 -17.45 -4.54
C SER A 185 6.66 -17.41 -4.52
N ASN A 186 6.03 -17.73 -3.38
CA ASN A 186 4.56 -17.89 -3.26
C ASN A 186 3.99 -17.16 -2.02
N LEU A 187 4.39 -15.90 -1.80
CA LEU A 187 4.03 -15.12 -0.59
C LEU A 187 2.55 -14.68 -0.49
N GLY A 188 1.72 -15.05 -1.46
CA GLY A 188 0.27 -14.83 -1.40
C GLY A 188 -0.49 -15.82 -0.51
N TYR A 189 0.22 -16.77 0.13
CA TYR A 189 -0.35 -17.82 0.95
C TYR A 189 0.26 -17.78 2.36
N ASP A 190 -0.58 -17.97 3.38
CA ASP A 190 -0.15 -17.97 4.80
C ASP A 190 0.84 -19.11 5.10
N LEU A 191 0.60 -20.28 4.51
CA LEU A 191 1.45 -21.46 4.57
C LEU A 191 1.90 -21.87 3.17
N VAL A 192 3.21 -21.80 2.92
CA VAL A 192 3.80 -22.23 1.65
C VAL A 192 4.18 -23.71 1.72
N LYS A 193 3.48 -24.52 0.92
CA LYS A 193 3.61 -25.97 0.80
C LYS A 193 4.58 -26.37 -0.30
N GLU A 194 4.98 -27.63 -0.27
CA GLU A 194 5.85 -28.26 -1.27
C GLU A 194 5.07 -28.71 -2.52
N GLU A 195 4.37 -27.76 -3.13
CA GLU A 195 3.57 -27.96 -4.33
C GLU A 195 3.76 -26.82 -5.35
N VAL A 196 3.30 -27.05 -6.57
CA VAL A 196 3.25 -26.00 -7.61
C VAL A 196 1.95 -25.23 -7.47
N TYR A 197 2.05 -23.95 -7.14
CA TYR A 197 0.90 -23.07 -7.00
C TYR A 197 0.33 -22.64 -8.36
N PRO A 198 -0.90 -22.09 -8.42
CA PRO A 198 -1.43 -21.47 -9.62
C PRO A 198 -0.58 -20.26 -10.09
N PRO A 199 -0.43 -20.05 -11.41
CA PRO A 199 0.34 -18.93 -11.94
C PRO A 199 -0.31 -17.58 -11.65
N ILE A 200 0.48 -16.67 -11.08
CA ILE A 200 0.08 -15.27 -10.86
C ILE A 200 0.06 -14.45 -12.17
N ALA A 201 0.82 -14.89 -13.18
CA ALA A 201 0.83 -14.35 -14.52
C ALA A 201 1.27 -15.42 -15.54
N ASP A 202 0.94 -15.20 -16.81
CA ASP A 202 1.40 -16.05 -17.91
C ASP A 202 2.87 -15.76 -18.22
N TRP A 203 3.75 -16.71 -17.87
CA TRP A 203 5.20 -16.54 -18.02
C TRP A 203 5.63 -16.31 -19.48
N LYS A 204 4.93 -16.86 -20.48
CA LYS A 204 5.27 -16.66 -21.91
C LYS A 204 4.97 -15.22 -22.31
N LYS A 205 3.79 -14.73 -21.95
CA LYS A 205 3.39 -13.33 -22.21
C LYS A 205 4.26 -12.35 -21.43
N THR A 206 4.63 -12.67 -20.19
CA THR A 206 5.51 -11.81 -19.40
C THR A 206 6.90 -11.68 -20.01
N ILE A 207 7.47 -12.78 -20.55
CA ILE A 207 8.73 -12.70 -21.32
C ILE A 207 8.53 -11.79 -22.54
N GLU A 208 7.47 -11.98 -23.31
CA GLU A 208 7.19 -11.17 -24.49
C GLU A 208 7.05 -9.67 -24.17
N VAL A 209 6.32 -9.33 -23.10
CA VAL A 209 6.20 -7.95 -22.60
C VAL A 209 7.56 -7.38 -22.26
N CYS A 210 8.39 -8.11 -21.52
CA CYS A 210 9.72 -7.65 -21.13
C CYS A 210 10.69 -7.51 -22.32
N GLU A 211 10.49 -8.28 -23.38
CA GLU A 211 11.30 -8.19 -24.61
C GLU A 211 10.88 -7.02 -25.51
N LYS A 212 9.57 -6.77 -25.65
CA LYS A 212 9.02 -5.81 -26.63
C LYS A 212 8.76 -4.41 -26.07
N MET A 213 8.49 -4.30 -24.77
CA MET A 213 8.11 -3.03 -24.14
C MET A 213 9.33 -2.15 -23.86
N ASP A 214 9.15 -0.85 -24.01
CA ASP A 214 10.13 0.15 -23.59
C ASP A 214 10.41 0.05 -22.08
N GLU A 215 11.67 0.19 -21.70
CA GLU A 215 12.13 -0.08 -20.33
C GLU A 215 11.62 0.96 -19.33
N ASP A 216 11.48 2.23 -19.72
CA ASP A 216 10.95 3.27 -18.84
C ASP A 216 9.46 3.06 -18.56
N VAL A 217 8.70 2.66 -19.58
CA VAL A 217 7.28 2.34 -19.42
C VAL A 217 7.11 1.08 -18.57
N LEU A 218 7.94 0.05 -18.79
CA LEU A 218 7.89 -1.18 -18.01
C LEU A 218 8.23 -0.93 -16.54
N ASN A 219 9.28 -0.15 -16.26
CA ASN A 219 9.67 0.23 -14.90
C ASN A 219 8.55 0.98 -14.18
N PHE A 220 7.82 1.83 -14.90
CA PHE A 220 6.67 2.54 -14.34
C PHE A 220 5.52 1.59 -13.94
N VAL A 221 5.13 0.67 -14.82
CA VAL A 221 4.01 -0.26 -14.54
C VAL A 221 4.40 -1.46 -13.68
N THR A 222 5.69 -1.67 -13.42
CA THR A 222 6.23 -2.86 -12.74
C THR A 222 5.50 -3.17 -11.43
N LYS A 223 5.31 -2.17 -10.56
CA LYS A 223 4.66 -2.38 -9.24
C LYS A 223 3.24 -2.94 -9.36
N LEU A 224 2.52 -2.55 -10.41
CA LEU A 224 1.17 -3.04 -10.69
C LEU A 224 1.21 -4.40 -11.39
N TYR A 225 2.11 -4.56 -12.34
CA TYR A 225 2.24 -5.78 -13.13
C TYR A 225 2.59 -7.00 -12.29
N ILE A 226 3.43 -6.84 -11.26
CA ILE A 226 3.82 -7.95 -10.37
C ILE A 226 2.74 -8.30 -9.32
N ASN A 227 1.52 -7.77 -9.45
CA ASN A 227 0.35 -8.07 -8.61
C ASN A 227 0.64 -7.99 -7.09
N LEU A 228 1.24 -6.87 -6.65
CA LEU A 228 1.61 -6.61 -5.25
C LEU A 228 2.66 -7.57 -4.65
N MET A 229 3.34 -8.39 -5.45
CA MET A 229 4.53 -9.11 -5.00
C MET A 229 5.58 -8.11 -4.46
N PRO A 230 6.32 -8.46 -3.40
CA PRO A 230 7.17 -7.51 -2.69
C PRO A 230 8.35 -6.99 -3.51
N ASN A 231 8.80 -7.76 -4.52
CA ASN A 231 9.85 -7.36 -5.46
C ASN A 231 9.83 -8.22 -6.74
N THR A 232 10.61 -7.78 -7.73
CA THR A 232 10.74 -8.43 -9.05
C THR A 232 11.45 -9.79 -8.97
N TYR A 233 12.33 -10.00 -7.99
CA TYR A 233 13.00 -11.28 -7.76
C TYR A 233 11.99 -12.39 -7.44
N VAL A 234 11.16 -12.18 -6.41
CA VAL A 234 10.14 -13.15 -5.99
C VAL A 234 9.15 -13.44 -7.12
N PHE A 235 8.69 -12.40 -7.81
CA PHE A 235 7.81 -12.53 -8.98
C PHE A 235 8.45 -13.37 -10.10
N SER A 236 9.69 -13.08 -10.50
CA SER A 236 10.36 -13.81 -11.58
C SER A 236 10.67 -15.26 -11.21
N LYS A 237 10.94 -15.57 -9.93
CA LYS A 237 11.10 -16.94 -9.43
C LYS A 237 9.80 -17.73 -9.43
N ASN A 238 8.68 -17.11 -9.07
CA ASN A 238 7.36 -17.71 -9.24
C ASN A 238 7.16 -18.16 -10.70
N LEU A 239 7.36 -17.26 -11.67
CA LEU A 239 7.22 -17.58 -13.09
C LEU A 239 8.19 -18.68 -13.57
N ALA A 240 9.42 -18.71 -13.03
CA ALA A 240 10.40 -19.73 -13.38
C ALA A 240 9.99 -21.15 -12.90
N GLU A 241 9.24 -21.27 -11.82
CA GLU A 241 8.65 -22.54 -11.40
C GLU A 241 7.59 -23.03 -12.40
N HIS A 242 6.82 -22.13 -13.00
CA HIS A 242 5.87 -22.49 -14.04
C HIS A 242 6.54 -22.93 -15.34
N VAL A 243 7.71 -22.36 -15.66
CA VAL A 243 8.56 -22.90 -16.71
C VAL A 243 8.95 -24.33 -16.37
N SER A 244 9.45 -24.58 -15.14
CA SER A 244 9.84 -25.92 -14.70
C SER A 244 8.68 -26.93 -14.78
N ASN A 245 7.49 -26.52 -14.35
CA ASN A 245 6.27 -27.32 -14.42
C ASN A 245 5.84 -27.60 -15.86
N HIS A 246 6.06 -26.67 -16.80
CA HIS A 246 5.77 -26.87 -18.22
C HIS A 246 6.62 -28.00 -18.84
N TYR A 247 7.88 -28.16 -18.39
CA TYR A 247 8.81 -29.16 -18.90
C TYR A 247 8.77 -30.49 -18.15
N LYS A 248 7.99 -30.64 -17.06
CA LYS A 248 7.98 -31.84 -16.21
C LYS A 248 7.65 -33.14 -16.95
N ALA A 249 6.87 -33.06 -18.02
CA ALA A 249 6.51 -34.22 -18.84
C ALA A 249 7.61 -34.64 -19.83
N ARG A 250 8.55 -33.75 -20.14
CA ARG A 250 9.65 -33.98 -21.09
C ARG A 250 10.99 -34.24 -20.41
N LEU A 251 11.13 -33.80 -19.15
CA LEU A 251 12.39 -33.80 -18.41
C LEU A 251 12.19 -34.27 -16.96
N PRO A 252 13.18 -34.92 -16.34
CA PRO A 252 13.15 -35.28 -14.93
C PRO A 252 13.43 -34.05 -14.04
N VAL A 253 12.50 -33.09 -14.05
CA VAL A 253 12.66 -31.81 -13.34
C VAL A 253 12.34 -31.95 -11.85
N ILE A 254 13.12 -31.27 -11.01
CA ILE A 254 12.81 -31.00 -9.60
C ILE A 254 13.04 -29.53 -9.27
N VAL A 255 12.25 -29.01 -8.33
CA VAL A 255 12.39 -27.63 -7.84
C VAL A 255 12.81 -27.66 -6.37
N LEU A 256 13.93 -27.02 -6.06
CA LEU A 256 14.38 -26.81 -4.69
C LEU A 256 14.24 -25.33 -4.33
N ARG A 257 13.46 -25.02 -3.31
CA ARG A 257 13.16 -23.68 -2.80
C ARG A 257 13.94 -23.44 -1.50
N PRO A 258 15.15 -22.86 -1.53
CA PRO A 258 15.84 -22.43 -0.32
C PRO A 258 15.16 -21.23 0.33
N SER A 259 15.16 -21.21 1.66
CA SER A 259 14.93 -20.01 2.48
C SER A 259 16.18 -19.11 2.49
N ILE A 260 16.36 -18.26 3.51
CA ILE A 260 17.51 -17.36 3.57
C ILE A 260 18.79 -18.18 3.77
N ILE A 261 19.60 -18.28 2.72
CA ILE A 261 20.88 -18.99 2.79
C ILE A 261 21.88 -18.16 3.59
N ILE A 262 22.40 -18.75 4.67
CA ILE A 262 23.36 -18.17 5.61
C ILE A 262 24.69 -18.93 5.58
N SER A 263 25.64 -18.54 6.44
CA SER A 263 26.97 -19.16 6.51
C SER A 263 26.91 -20.67 6.74
N ALA A 264 27.89 -21.40 6.21
CA ALA A 264 28.00 -22.84 6.42
C ALA A 264 28.03 -23.21 7.92
N TYR A 265 27.25 -24.23 8.29
CA TYR A 265 27.25 -24.75 9.65
C TYR A 265 28.48 -25.62 9.92
N GLU A 266 28.83 -26.49 8.97
CA GLU A 266 29.93 -27.45 9.07
C GLU A 266 30.91 -27.36 7.91
N GLU A 267 30.42 -27.40 6.67
CA GLU A 267 31.26 -27.66 5.48
C GLU A 267 31.19 -26.54 4.42
N PRO A 268 32.24 -26.28 3.63
CA PRO A 268 33.58 -26.91 3.68
C PRO A 268 34.37 -26.55 4.94
N PHE A 269 33.98 -25.50 5.63
CA PHE A 269 34.45 -25.16 6.97
C PHE A 269 33.43 -24.25 7.65
N ARG A 270 33.41 -24.31 8.99
CA ARG A 270 32.42 -23.62 9.82
C ARG A 270 32.46 -22.11 9.61
N GLY A 271 31.29 -21.53 9.41
CA GLY A 271 31.10 -20.09 9.25
C GLY A 271 31.46 -19.56 7.86
N TYR A 272 31.73 -20.42 6.87
CA TYR A 272 32.02 -19.95 5.51
C TYR A 272 30.87 -19.10 4.94
N VAL A 273 31.19 -17.89 4.53
CA VAL A 273 30.31 -16.97 3.80
C VAL A 273 31.17 -15.98 3.01
N ASP A 274 30.76 -15.63 1.79
CA ASP A 274 31.56 -14.80 0.88
C ASP A 274 30.81 -13.59 0.30
N ASN A 275 29.59 -13.33 0.76
CA ASN A 275 28.74 -12.27 0.24
C ASN A 275 27.87 -11.64 1.35
N PHE A 276 27.32 -10.46 1.04
CA PHE A 276 26.45 -9.70 1.93
C PHE A 276 24.96 -9.82 1.55
N ASN A 277 24.59 -10.83 0.76
CA ASN A 277 23.22 -10.96 0.26
C ASN A 277 22.24 -11.30 1.40
N GLY A 278 20.98 -10.93 1.22
CA GLY A 278 19.94 -11.13 2.25
C GLY A 278 20.21 -10.29 3.52
N PRO A 279 19.91 -10.80 4.72
CA PRO A 279 20.06 -10.05 5.97
C PRO A 279 21.51 -9.92 6.45
N MET A 280 22.48 -10.57 5.80
CA MET A 280 23.87 -10.62 6.26
C MET A 280 24.51 -9.24 6.43
N GLY A 281 24.23 -8.31 5.51
CA GLY A 281 24.69 -6.93 5.61
C GLY A 281 24.09 -6.16 6.80
N ILE A 282 22.83 -6.41 7.13
CA ILE A 282 22.14 -5.80 8.29
C ILE A 282 22.71 -6.37 9.59
N MET A 283 22.87 -7.69 9.68
CA MET A 283 23.44 -8.36 10.85
C MET A 283 24.86 -7.88 11.12
N LEU A 284 25.69 -7.76 10.07
CA LEU A 284 27.02 -7.19 10.19
C LEU A 284 26.99 -5.71 10.60
N GLY A 285 26.06 -4.90 10.07
CA GLY A 285 25.87 -3.51 10.47
C GLY A 285 25.50 -3.35 11.95
N SER A 286 24.70 -4.28 12.48
CA SER A 286 24.39 -4.39 13.90
C SER A 286 25.62 -4.75 14.72
N ASN A 287 26.40 -5.75 14.28
CA ASN A 287 27.62 -6.19 14.94
C ASN A 287 28.73 -5.12 14.98
N ILE A 288 28.88 -4.34 13.91
CA ILE A 288 29.78 -3.17 13.84
C ILE A 288 29.31 -2.03 14.77
N GLY A 289 28.02 -2.04 15.14
CA GLY A 289 27.38 -1.07 16.01
C GLY A 289 26.87 0.18 15.28
N ILE A 290 26.84 0.19 13.95
CA ILE A 290 26.37 1.35 13.16
C ILE A 290 24.86 1.31 12.89
N LEU A 291 24.26 0.13 12.96
CA LEU A 291 22.81 -0.04 12.90
C LEU A 291 22.26 -0.05 14.34
N LYS A 292 21.50 1.00 14.70
CA LYS A 292 20.95 1.20 16.05
C LYS A 292 19.46 0.94 16.14
N THR A 293 18.76 1.03 15.03
CA THR A 293 17.33 0.76 14.94
C THR A 293 16.99 0.08 13.62
N LEU A 294 15.99 -0.78 13.63
CA LEU A 294 15.46 -1.46 12.46
C LEU A 294 13.93 -1.45 12.50
N LEU A 295 13.30 -1.10 11.37
CA LEU A 295 11.85 -1.27 11.19
C LEU A 295 11.57 -2.76 11.00
N CYS A 296 11.07 -3.39 12.05
CA CYS A 296 10.99 -4.84 12.14
C CYS A 296 9.95 -5.23 13.19
N ASP A 297 9.19 -6.28 12.94
CA ASP A 297 8.42 -6.93 13.99
C ASP A 297 9.40 -7.71 14.90
N PRO A 298 9.46 -7.41 16.21
CA PRO A 298 10.29 -8.16 17.14
C PRO A 298 9.93 -9.66 17.22
N ASN A 299 8.67 -10.00 16.95
CA ASN A 299 8.16 -11.36 17.03
C ASN A 299 8.34 -12.15 15.73
N ASN A 300 8.88 -11.54 14.68
CA ASN A 300 9.08 -12.25 13.42
C ASN A 300 10.12 -13.36 13.56
N VAL A 301 9.86 -14.49 12.91
CA VAL A 301 10.75 -15.66 12.90
C VAL A 301 11.39 -15.79 11.50
N PRO A 302 12.64 -15.32 11.31
CA PRO A 302 13.31 -15.44 10.02
C PRO A 302 13.76 -16.88 9.80
N ASP A 303 13.37 -17.47 8.66
CA ASP A 303 13.84 -18.79 8.27
C ASP A 303 15.23 -18.71 7.62
N MET A 304 16.24 -19.21 8.33
CA MET A 304 17.65 -19.15 7.93
C MET A 304 18.23 -20.55 7.77
N LEU A 305 18.58 -20.93 6.54
CA LEU A 305 19.15 -22.24 6.23
C LEU A 305 20.67 -22.15 5.93
N PRO A 306 21.53 -22.92 6.61
CA PRO A 306 22.94 -23.02 6.25
C PRO A 306 23.15 -23.53 4.81
N VAL A 307 24.11 -22.92 4.10
CA VAL A 307 24.40 -23.24 2.69
C VAL A 307 24.76 -24.73 2.47
N ASP A 308 25.44 -25.36 3.42
CA ASP A 308 25.85 -26.75 3.35
C ASP A 308 24.68 -27.72 3.49
N MET A 309 23.67 -27.39 4.30
CA MET A 309 22.42 -28.17 4.37
C MET A 309 21.65 -28.10 3.04
N CYS A 310 21.59 -26.91 2.46
CA CYS A 310 20.98 -26.70 1.14
C CYS A 310 21.70 -27.51 0.05
N VAL A 311 23.03 -27.48 0.00
CA VAL A 311 23.84 -28.24 -0.97
C VAL A 311 23.69 -29.75 -0.80
N LYS A 312 23.66 -30.26 0.44
CA LYS A 312 23.42 -31.68 0.69
C LYS A 312 22.02 -32.08 0.20
N ALA A 313 20.99 -31.29 0.48
CA ALA A 313 19.64 -31.54 -0.03
C ALA A 313 19.56 -31.51 -1.57
N ILE A 314 20.30 -30.60 -2.23
CA ILE A 314 20.45 -30.56 -3.68
C ILE A 314 20.97 -31.89 -4.23
N ILE A 315 22.01 -32.44 -3.60
CA ILE A 315 22.64 -33.69 -4.03
C ILE A 315 21.71 -34.89 -3.79
N ILE A 316 21.12 -34.98 -2.59
CA ILE A 316 20.24 -36.11 -2.22
C ILE A 316 18.98 -36.14 -3.09
N SER A 317 18.32 -34.99 -3.29
CA SER A 317 17.11 -34.93 -4.12
C SER A 317 17.39 -35.24 -5.60
N SER A 318 18.59 -34.90 -6.11
CA SER A 318 19.00 -35.28 -7.47
C SER A 318 19.25 -36.78 -7.61
N TRP A 319 19.92 -37.38 -6.63
CA TRP A 319 20.08 -38.84 -6.56
C TRP A 319 18.72 -39.54 -6.50
N LYS A 320 17.80 -39.05 -5.66
CA LYS A 320 16.45 -39.60 -5.55
C LYS A 320 15.68 -39.50 -6.87
N ARG A 321 15.66 -38.32 -7.50
CA ARG A 321 14.94 -38.11 -8.77
C ARG A 321 15.44 -39.05 -9.87
N ALA A 322 16.73 -39.34 -9.91
CA ALA A 322 17.30 -40.24 -10.90
C ALA A 322 16.85 -41.70 -10.78
N HIS A 323 16.35 -42.11 -9.61
CA HIS A 323 15.90 -43.49 -9.33
C HIS A 323 14.39 -43.61 -9.14
N GLU A 324 13.65 -42.50 -9.12
CA GLU A 324 12.20 -42.50 -8.94
C GLU A 324 11.50 -41.76 -10.10
N GLN A 325 10.67 -42.50 -10.83
CA GLN A 325 9.79 -41.92 -11.83
C GLN A 325 8.55 -41.35 -11.15
N SER A 326 8.34 -40.05 -11.32
CA SER A 326 7.13 -39.35 -10.90
C SER A 326 6.66 -38.43 -12.02
N SER A 327 5.35 -38.49 -12.30
CA SER A 327 4.63 -37.62 -13.24
C SER A 327 4.42 -36.21 -12.69
N GLU A 328 4.49 -36.06 -11.36
CA GLU A 328 4.36 -34.76 -10.70
C GLU A 328 5.71 -34.07 -10.51
N LEU A 329 5.69 -32.74 -10.53
CA LEU A 329 6.88 -31.95 -10.27
C LEU A 329 7.18 -32.01 -8.76
N GLN A 330 8.30 -32.64 -8.40
CA GLN A 330 8.73 -32.70 -7.00
C GLN A 330 9.29 -31.33 -6.58
N VAL A 331 8.72 -30.78 -5.51
CA VAL A 331 9.12 -29.51 -4.91
C VAL A 331 9.65 -29.77 -3.50
N PHE A 332 10.76 -29.13 -3.16
CA PHE A 332 11.38 -29.22 -1.83
C PHE A 332 11.56 -27.83 -1.25
N ASN A 333 10.92 -27.53 -0.13
CA ASN A 333 11.15 -26.30 0.63
C ASN A 333 12.35 -26.52 1.54
N ALA A 334 13.53 -26.16 1.08
CA ALA A 334 14.76 -26.17 1.87
C ALA A 334 14.72 -25.01 2.87
N ALA A 335 14.06 -25.25 3.99
CA ALA A 335 13.77 -24.31 5.05
C ALA A 335 13.93 -24.97 6.41
N THR A 336 14.12 -24.18 7.45
CA THR A 336 14.11 -24.66 8.84
C THR A 336 12.70 -24.85 9.38
N ALA A 337 11.74 -24.10 8.83
CA ALA A 337 10.31 -24.18 9.08
C ALA A 337 10.00 -24.20 10.58
N ASN A 338 9.12 -25.12 11.00
CA ASN A 338 8.70 -25.25 12.39
C ASN A 338 9.76 -25.90 13.30
N MET A 339 10.91 -26.34 12.79
CA MET A 339 11.97 -26.96 13.59
C MET A 339 12.87 -25.95 14.31
N VAL A 340 13.00 -24.73 13.78
CA VAL A 340 13.81 -23.67 14.39
C VAL A 340 13.00 -22.38 14.46
N LYS A 341 12.47 -22.06 15.65
CA LYS A 341 11.73 -20.81 15.90
C LYS A 341 12.52 -19.90 16.82
N ILE A 342 13.20 -18.92 16.24
CA ILE A 342 13.91 -17.86 16.97
C ILE A 342 13.37 -16.54 16.46
N THR A 343 12.85 -15.70 17.34
CA THR A 343 12.39 -14.36 16.92
C THR A 343 13.57 -13.43 16.63
N ILE A 344 13.36 -12.38 15.85
CA ILE A 344 14.41 -11.37 15.59
C ILE A 344 14.89 -10.73 16.89
N GLU A 345 13.99 -10.46 17.83
CA GLU A 345 14.37 -9.94 19.15
C GLU A 345 15.27 -10.90 19.93
N GLN A 346 14.90 -12.18 19.99
CA GLN A 346 15.71 -13.22 20.63
C GLN A 346 17.09 -13.37 19.97
N LEU A 347 17.14 -13.33 18.64
CA LEU A 347 18.40 -13.40 17.90
C LEU A 347 19.34 -12.22 18.25
N LEU A 348 18.80 -11.00 18.27
CA LEU A 348 19.55 -9.81 18.63
C LEU A 348 20.02 -9.84 20.10
N GLU A 349 19.18 -10.34 21.00
CA GLU A 349 19.52 -10.51 22.42
C GLU A 349 20.67 -11.52 22.58
N ILE A 350 20.57 -12.70 21.95
CA ILE A 350 21.61 -13.74 21.98
C ILE A 350 22.94 -13.19 21.47
N GLU A 351 22.96 -12.52 20.33
CA GLU A 351 24.20 -11.94 19.78
C GLU A 351 24.80 -10.87 20.71
N SER A 352 23.95 -10.05 21.33
CA SER A 352 24.37 -8.96 22.23
C SER A 352 24.90 -9.44 23.60
N THR A 353 24.60 -10.67 24.01
CA THR A 353 24.87 -11.21 25.35
C THR A 353 26.06 -12.19 25.43
N GLY A 354 26.83 -12.37 24.36
CA GLY A 354 28.04 -13.19 24.40
C GLY A 354 28.83 -13.28 23.08
N PRO A 355 28.22 -13.80 21.99
CA PRO A 355 28.92 -14.03 20.71
C PRO A 355 29.60 -12.77 20.15
N SER A 356 28.98 -11.59 20.27
CA SER A 356 29.58 -10.32 19.82
C SER A 356 30.78 -9.87 20.66
N GLU A 357 30.91 -10.36 21.89
CA GLU A 357 32.08 -10.15 22.73
C GLU A 357 33.20 -11.12 22.37
N GLU A 358 32.84 -12.36 22.05
CA GLU A 358 33.78 -13.41 21.67
C GLU A 358 34.42 -13.13 20.31
N PHE A 359 33.63 -12.61 19.36
CA PHE A 359 34.03 -12.38 17.96
C PHE A 359 33.69 -10.94 17.50
N PRO A 360 34.36 -9.90 18.04
CA PRO A 360 34.14 -8.52 17.61
C PRO A 360 34.65 -8.27 16.16
N PRO A 361 34.06 -7.31 15.42
CA PRO A 361 34.42 -7.01 14.03
C PRO A 361 35.71 -6.17 13.91
N GLY A 362 36.66 -6.43 14.80
CA GLY A 362 37.99 -5.83 14.82
C GLY A 362 37.99 -4.31 14.80
N ASN A 363 38.87 -3.74 13.96
CA ASN A 363 39.06 -2.30 13.90
C ASN A 363 37.87 -1.54 13.27
N LEU A 364 36.89 -2.26 12.69
CA LEU A 364 35.68 -1.67 12.12
C LEU A 364 34.63 -1.36 13.18
N GLN A 365 34.70 -1.94 14.38
CA GLN A 365 33.74 -1.67 15.45
C GLN A 365 33.73 -0.16 15.80
N VAL A 366 32.56 0.47 15.63
CA VAL A 366 32.35 1.89 15.89
C VAL A 366 31.68 2.08 17.26
N PHE A 367 30.61 1.31 17.50
CA PHE A 367 29.88 1.33 18.76
C PHE A 367 29.65 -0.11 19.24
N VAL A 368 29.18 -0.27 20.47
CA VAL A 368 28.69 -1.56 20.96
C VAL A 368 27.51 -2.01 20.10
N GLN A 369 27.39 -3.33 19.84
CA GLN A 369 26.21 -3.91 19.22
C GLN A 369 24.98 -3.57 20.08
N SER A 370 24.06 -2.82 19.49
CA SER A 370 22.82 -2.40 20.15
C SER A 370 21.84 -1.97 19.07
N CYS A 371 21.09 -2.92 18.52
CA CYS A 371 20.05 -2.65 17.53
C CYS A 371 18.70 -2.86 18.19
N GLY A 372 17.89 -1.80 18.30
CA GLY A 372 16.51 -1.91 18.73
C GLY A 372 15.60 -2.16 17.52
N VAL A 373 14.62 -3.04 17.65
CA VAL A 373 13.59 -3.27 16.63
C VAL A 373 12.30 -2.56 17.03
N THR A 374 11.52 -2.10 16.05
CA THR A 374 10.18 -1.55 16.28
C THR A 374 9.36 -1.58 15.00
N LEU A 375 8.04 -1.78 15.11
CA LEU A 375 7.09 -1.58 14.01
C LEU A 375 6.67 -0.12 13.83
N ASN A 376 6.93 0.74 14.82
CA ASN A 376 6.57 2.14 14.74
C ASN A 376 7.57 2.87 13.83
N ARG A 377 7.14 3.19 12.61
CA ARG A 377 7.95 3.88 11.59
C ARG A 377 8.48 5.23 12.08
N ILE A 378 7.67 6.00 12.81
CA ILE A 378 8.09 7.30 13.35
C ILE A 378 9.19 7.09 14.39
N LEU A 379 8.97 6.20 15.35
CA LEU A 379 9.98 5.86 16.35
C LEU A 379 11.27 5.35 15.70
N ASN A 380 11.18 4.51 14.68
CA ASN A 380 12.34 4.04 13.93
C ASN A 380 13.06 5.19 13.20
N LEU A 381 12.33 6.11 12.55
CA LEU A 381 12.92 7.27 11.88
C LEU A 381 13.59 8.22 12.89
N THR A 382 12.95 8.49 14.03
CA THR A 382 13.50 9.28 15.12
C THR A 382 14.78 8.63 15.67
N ARG A 383 14.74 7.33 16.00
CA ARG A 383 15.92 6.57 16.45
C ARG A 383 17.02 6.56 15.38
N CYS A 384 16.68 6.45 14.10
CA CYS A 384 17.64 6.48 13.00
C CYS A 384 18.31 7.85 12.91
N PHE A 385 17.53 8.93 12.98
CA PHE A 385 18.06 10.28 12.98
C PHE A 385 19.03 10.53 14.13
N PHE A 386 18.60 10.27 15.37
CA PHE A 386 19.39 10.58 16.57
C PHE A 386 20.53 9.59 16.84
N TYR A 387 20.32 8.29 16.64
CA TYR A 387 21.31 7.28 17.01
C TYR A 387 22.17 6.80 15.84
N GLN A 388 21.82 7.10 14.59
CA GLN A 388 22.63 6.70 13.42
C GLN A 388 23.15 7.90 12.62
N LEU A 389 22.29 8.83 12.20
CA LEU A 389 22.69 9.92 11.31
C LEU A 389 23.52 11.01 12.01
N ILE A 390 23.06 11.52 13.15
CA ILE A 390 23.81 12.55 13.91
C ILE A 390 25.21 12.05 14.29
N PRO A 391 25.39 10.87 14.92
CA PRO A 391 26.71 10.36 15.24
C PRO A 391 27.58 10.15 13.99
N ALA A 392 26.99 9.71 12.88
CA ALA A 392 27.71 9.55 11.62
C ALA A 392 28.22 10.89 11.06
N MET A 393 27.41 11.95 11.10
CA MET A 393 27.81 13.29 10.68
C MET A 393 28.93 13.87 11.54
N ILE A 394 28.84 13.69 12.87
CA ILE A 394 29.86 14.17 13.82
C ILE A 394 31.20 13.47 13.57
N ILE A 395 31.19 12.13 13.49
CA ILE A 395 32.40 11.34 13.26
C ILE A 395 33.01 11.66 11.89
N ASP A 396 32.21 11.72 10.83
CA ASP A 396 32.73 12.04 9.49
C ASP A 396 33.27 13.48 9.42
N SER A 397 32.68 14.42 10.15
CA SER A 397 33.20 15.80 10.25
C SER A 397 34.54 15.84 11.01
N ALA A 398 34.67 15.10 12.12
CA ALA A 398 35.92 14.97 12.84
C ALA A 398 37.03 14.28 12.00
N LEU A 399 36.66 13.27 11.21
CA LEU A 399 37.58 12.63 10.26
C LEU A 399 38.06 13.62 9.20
N LYS A 400 37.14 14.43 8.62
CA LYS A 400 37.50 15.47 7.66
C LYS A 400 38.47 16.49 8.26
N ILE A 401 38.22 16.95 9.49
CA ILE A 401 39.11 17.89 10.20
C ILE A 401 40.52 17.30 10.40
N LYS A 402 40.63 15.98 10.63
CA LYS A 402 41.90 15.27 10.75
C LYS A 402 42.55 14.90 9.40
N GLY A 403 42.06 15.42 8.27
CA GLY A 403 42.54 15.08 6.94
C GLY A 403 42.25 13.63 6.51
N MET A 404 41.39 12.92 7.25
CA MET A 404 41.00 11.54 6.97
C MET A 404 39.74 11.50 6.09
N ARG A 405 39.61 10.46 5.27
CA ARG A 405 38.43 10.28 4.41
C ARG A 405 37.19 9.93 5.26
N PRO A 406 36.07 10.66 5.15
CA PRO A 406 34.81 10.30 5.78
C PRO A 406 34.26 9.00 5.20
N ARG A 407 33.60 8.18 6.02
CA ARG A 407 33.13 6.84 5.62
C ARG A 407 31.76 6.48 6.19
N LEU A 408 31.36 7.06 7.33
CA LEU A 408 30.25 6.57 8.12
C LEU A 408 28.90 6.93 7.50
N MET A 409 28.73 8.13 6.93
CA MET A 409 27.52 8.52 6.20
C MET A 409 27.28 7.65 4.95
N LYS A 410 28.35 7.25 4.26
CA LYS A 410 28.26 6.33 3.11
C LYS A 410 27.78 4.94 3.55
N LEU A 411 28.23 4.46 4.71
CA LEU A 411 27.77 3.21 5.30
C LEU A 411 26.31 3.31 5.77
N GLN A 412 25.92 4.41 6.42
CA GLN A 412 24.52 4.63 6.84
C GLN A 412 23.56 4.64 5.66
N ARG A 413 23.93 5.28 4.54
CA ARG A 413 23.13 5.23 3.30
C ARG A 413 22.93 3.79 2.80
N LYS A 414 24.01 2.98 2.78
CA LYS A 414 23.91 1.56 2.39
C LYS A 414 22.99 0.76 3.33
N MET A 415 23.07 1.00 4.63
CA MET A 415 22.19 0.35 5.62
C MET A 415 20.73 0.74 5.41
N TYR A 416 20.46 2.02 5.13
CA TYR A 416 19.11 2.49 4.85
C TYR A 416 18.49 1.83 3.61
N GLU A 417 19.24 1.74 2.50
CA GLU A 417 18.77 1.05 1.29
C GLU A 417 18.51 -0.45 1.55
N ALA A 418 19.42 -1.12 2.28
CA ALA A 418 19.23 -2.52 2.64
C ALA A 418 17.99 -2.73 3.53
N ASN A 419 17.77 -1.87 4.53
CA ASN A 419 16.60 -1.91 5.40
C ASN A 419 15.30 -1.69 4.63
N LYS A 420 15.31 -0.74 3.67
CA LYS A 420 14.15 -0.47 2.81
C LYS A 420 13.82 -1.67 1.93
N ALA A 421 14.83 -2.30 1.32
CA ALA A 421 14.66 -3.48 0.48
C ALA A 421 14.12 -4.70 1.25
N LEU A 422 14.54 -4.87 2.52
CA LEU A 422 14.12 -5.98 3.38
C LEU A 422 12.83 -5.70 4.17
N GLY A 423 12.31 -4.48 4.13
CA GLY A 423 11.21 -4.03 4.99
C GLY A 423 9.95 -4.89 4.93
N TYR A 424 9.59 -5.44 3.76
CA TYR A 424 8.46 -6.37 3.66
C TYR A 424 8.72 -7.65 4.47
N PHE A 425 9.91 -8.25 4.32
CA PHE A 425 10.29 -9.50 4.97
C PHE A 425 10.56 -9.34 6.47
N THR A 426 10.95 -8.15 6.93
CA THR A 426 11.16 -7.88 8.37
C THR A 426 9.88 -7.48 9.10
N THR A 427 8.76 -7.27 8.39
CA THR A 427 7.48 -6.86 8.97
C THR A 427 6.35 -7.88 8.79
N HIS A 428 6.60 -8.98 8.07
CA HIS A 428 5.65 -10.08 7.87
C HIS A 428 6.28 -11.40 8.30
N ASN A 429 5.47 -12.29 8.84
CA ASN A 429 5.84 -13.67 9.13
C ASN A 429 5.48 -14.58 7.96
N PHE A 430 6.31 -15.61 7.74
CA PHE A 430 6.09 -16.60 6.69
C PHE A 430 6.22 -18.00 7.28
N GLU A 431 5.26 -18.86 6.99
CA GLU A 431 5.30 -20.25 7.41
C GLU A 431 5.56 -21.16 6.20
N PHE A 432 6.47 -22.13 6.37
CA PHE A 432 6.85 -23.07 5.35
C PHE A 432 6.55 -24.50 5.83
N GLN A 433 5.93 -25.31 4.98
CA GLN A 433 5.88 -26.76 5.15
C GLN A 433 7.07 -27.36 4.39
N ASN A 434 7.85 -28.25 5.01
CA ASN A 434 9.10 -28.79 4.46
C ASN A 434 9.24 -30.31 4.65
N ASP A 435 8.14 -31.05 4.60
CA ASP A 435 8.11 -32.48 4.86
C ASP A 435 8.98 -33.29 3.88
N ASN A 436 8.90 -32.99 2.58
CA ASN A 436 9.72 -33.63 1.54
C ASN A 436 11.21 -33.33 1.76
N PHE A 437 11.56 -32.10 2.15
CA PHE A 437 12.93 -31.73 2.49
C PHE A 437 13.47 -32.51 3.69
N ILE A 438 12.70 -32.60 4.79
CA ILE A 438 13.10 -33.37 5.97
C ILE A 438 13.24 -34.85 5.63
N LYS A 439 12.31 -35.38 4.83
CA LYS A 439 12.31 -36.78 4.40
C LYS A 439 13.57 -37.17 3.63
N LEU A 440 14.33 -36.22 3.04
CA LEU A 440 15.60 -36.51 2.37
C LEU A 440 16.60 -37.27 3.26
N ALA A 441 16.63 -36.97 4.56
CA ALA A 441 17.52 -37.64 5.51
C ALA A 441 17.21 -39.13 5.67
N SER A 442 15.93 -39.52 5.53
CA SER A 442 15.48 -40.92 5.64
C SER A 442 15.99 -41.80 4.51
N TYR A 443 16.43 -41.20 3.40
CA TYR A 443 16.93 -41.91 2.23
C TYR A 443 18.44 -42.20 2.28
N LEU A 444 19.14 -41.64 3.27
CA LEU A 444 20.59 -41.80 3.39
C LEU A 444 20.95 -43.20 3.87
N LYS A 445 21.81 -43.87 3.09
CA LYS A 445 22.44 -45.13 3.49
C LYS A 445 23.44 -44.91 4.63
N PRO A 446 23.71 -45.91 5.49
CA PRO A 446 24.72 -45.81 6.55
C PRO A 446 26.05 -45.21 6.08
N GLU A 447 26.50 -45.61 4.89
CA GLU A 447 27.75 -45.17 4.27
C GLU A 447 27.71 -43.70 3.85
N ASP A 448 26.53 -43.20 3.47
CA ASP A 448 26.32 -41.85 2.96
C ASP A 448 26.04 -40.82 4.07
N ILE A 449 25.56 -41.24 5.24
CA ILE A 449 25.19 -40.35 6.36
C ILE A 449 26.32 -39.38 6.71
N LYS A 450 27.54 -39.90 6.87
CA LYS A 450 28.69 -39.07 7.29
C LYS A 450 28.96 -37.93 6.31
N ALA A 451 28.77 -38.16 5.01
CA ALA A 451 29.05 -37.16 3.98
C ALA A 451 27.83 -36.28 3.68
N PHE A 452 26.61 -36.81 3.76
CA PHE A 452 25.43 -36.15 3.19
C PHE A 452 24.34 -35.79 4.21
N ASP A 453 24.53 -36.04 5.51
CA ASP A 453 23.54 -35.65 6.53
C ASP A 453 23.17 -34.15 6.45
N ASN A 454 21.95 -33.88 6.00
CA ASN A 454 21.37 -32.55 5.83
C ASN A 454 20.59 -32.08 7.07
N MET A 455 20.69 -32.82 8.19
CA MET A 455 19.97 -32.52 9.43
C MET A 455 20.88 -32.12 10.60
N SER A 456 22.21 -32.09 10.42
CA SER A 456 23.16 -31.80 11.51
C SER A 456 22.93 -30.44 12.17
N TYR A 457 22.49 -29.44 11.41
CA TYR A 457 22.12 -28.11 11.91
C TYR A 457 21.02 -28.16 12.98
N TYR A 458 20.00 -29.02 12.82
CA TYR A 458 18.88 -29.11 13.75
C TYR A 458 19.27 -29.69 15.11
N ARG A 459 20.39 -30.41 15.20
CA ARG A 459 20.92 -30.97 16.46
C ARG A 459 21.76 -29.96 17.25
N GLY A 460 21.94 -28.74 16.73
CA GLY A 460 22.74 -27.68 17.34
C GLY A 460 22.00 -26.84 18.39
N SER A 461 22.58 -25.69 18.75
CA SER A 461 21.90 -24.66 19.55
C SER A 461 22.03 -23.29 18.90
N THR A 462 21.05 -22.41 19.14
CA THR A 462 21.04 -21.03 18.61
C THR A 462 22.31 -20.25 18.95
N ILE A 463 22.83 -20.40 20.17
CA ILE A 463 24.07 -19.73 20.60
C ILE A 463 25.27 -20.24 19.81
N THR A 464 25.35 -21.55 19.55
CA THR A 464 26.41 -22.14 18.73
C THR A 464 26.35 -21.60 17.31
N PHE A 465 25.14 -21.48 16.77
CA PHE A 465 24.92 -20.88 15.47
C PHE A 465 25.37 -19.40 15.42
N SER A 466 24.95 -18.55 16.36
CA SER A 466 25.38 -17.15 16.42
C SER A 466 26.90 -16.99 16.53
N ARG A 467 27.58 -17.89 17.28
CA ARG A 467 29.05 -17.91 17.35
C ARG A 467 29.68 -18.24 16.00
N ILE A 468 29.20 -19.27 15.31
CA ILE A 468 29.69 -19.67 13.97
C ILE A 468 29.50 -18.52 12.98
N LEU A 469 28.33 -17.87 13.02
CA LEU A 469 27.99 -16.76 12.13
C LEU A 469 28.93 -15.56 12.32
N LEU A 470 29.10 -15.07 13.56
CA LEU A 470 29.95 -13.91 13.85
C LEU A 470 31.44 -14.21 13.63
N TYR A 471 31.87 -15.45 13.93
CA TYR A 471 33.20 -15.92 13.53
C TYR A 471 33.38 -15.87 12.00
N GLY A 472 32.37 -16.35 11.25
CA GLY A 472 32.32 -16.31 9.80
C GLY A 472 32.40 -14.91 9.22
N PHE A 473 31.65 -13.95 9.79
CA PHE A 473 31.73 -12.53 9.42
C PHE A 473 33.15 -12.00 9.58
N ARG A 474 33.76 -12.24 10.75
CA ARG A 474 35.11 -11.78 11.03
C ARG A 474 36.12 -12.36 10.04
N ARG A 475 36.12 -13.67 9.86
CA ARG A 475 37.16 -14.38 9.11
C ARG A 475 36.98 -14.26 7.60
N TYR A 476 35.77 -14.45 7.08
CA TYR A 476 35.53 -14.60 5.64
C TYR A 476 34.93 -13.36 4.97
N LEU A 477 34.06 -12.59 5.65
CA LEU A 477 33.54 -11.32 5.09
C LEU A 477 34.50 -10.15 5.30
N LEU A 478 35.08 -10.05 6.51
CA LEU A 478 35.95 -8.94 6.90
C LEU A 478 37.44 -9.24 6.71
N ASN A 479 37.81 -10.51 6.46
CA ASN A 479 39.19 -10.96 6.27
C ASN A 479 40.13 -10.65 7.45
N PHE A 480 39.62 -10.62 8.68
CA PHE A 480 40.45 -10.48 9.87
C PHE A 480 41.13 -11.79 10.24
N LYS A 481 42.35 -11.68 10.76
CA LYS A 481 43.14 -12.84 11.19
C LYS A 481 42.78 -13.25 12.62
N ASP A 482 42.79 -14.54 12.89
CA ASP A 482 42.46 -15.10 14.21
C ASP A 482 43.47 -14.65 15.28
N LYS A 483 44.73 -14.40 14.91
CA LYS A 483 45.77 -13.89 15.82
C LYS A 483 45.46 -12.51 16.42
N ASP A 484 44.61 -11.71 15.78
CA ASP A 484 44.27 -10.36 16.24
C ASP A 484 43.06 -10.35 17.19
N LEU A 485 42.44 -11.51 17.45
CA LEU A 485 41.17 -11.63 18.16
C LEU A 485 41.23 -11.07 19.58
N GLU A 486 42.29 -11.34 20.34
CA GLU A 486 42.40 -10.89 21.73
C GLU A 486 42.57 -9.36 21.82
N ARG A 487 43.35 -8.77 20.91
CA ARG A 487 43.48 -7.32 20.77
C ARG A 487 42.12 -6.68 20.49
N ASP A 488 41.33 -7.29 19.62
CA ASP A 488 40.02 -6.78 19.24
C ASP A 488 38.99 -6.89 20.38
N ARG A 489 39.06 -7.96 21.19
CA ARG A 489 38.27 -8.10 22.43
C ARG A 489 38.58 -6.98 23.43
N GLN A 490 39.87 -6.67 23.64
CA GLN A 490 40.27 -5.57 24.52
C GLN A 490 39.74 -4.22 24.03
N ARG A 491 39.76 -3.97 22.72
CA ARG A 491 39.16 -2.76 22.13
C ARG A 491 37.65 -2.70 22.33
N SER A 492 36.94 -3.80 22.09
CA SER A 492 35.47 -3.90 22.26
C SER A 492 35.05 -3.57 23.70
N ARG A 493 35.81 -4.07 24.69
CA ARG A 493 35.60 -3.74 26.12
C ARG A 493 35.72 -2.25 26.40
N LYS A 494 36.72 -1.56 25.83
CA LYS A 494 36.89 -0.09 25.99
C LYS A 494 35.71 0.69 25.42
N ILE A 495 35.24 0.32 24.22
CA ILE A 495 34.08 0.95 23.56
C ILE A 495 32.81 0.80 24.42
N ARG A 496 32.64 -0.37 25.07
CA ARG A 496 31.50 -0.62 25.96
C ARG A 496 31.48 0.27 27.20
N ILE A 497 32.62 0.38 27.88
CA ILE A 497 32.75 1.26 29.05
C ILE A 497 32.37 2.70 28.68
N ALA A 498 32.92 3.22 27.57
CA ALA A 498 32.60 4.57 27.09
C ALA A 498 31.09 4.75 26.78
N THR A 499 30.45 3.73 26.20
CA THR A 499 29.02 3.76 25.85
C THR A 499 28.13 3.76 27.09
N SER A 500 28.48 2.98 28.12
CA SER A 500 27.73 2.95 29.39
C SER A 500 27.77 4.30 30.12
N VAL A 501 28.94 4.97 30.13
CA VAL A 501 29.09 6.31 30.72
C VAL A 501 28.23 7.35 29.99
N PHE A 502 28.19 7.31 28.65
CA PHE A 502 27.37 8.22 27.84
C PHE A 502 25.86 8.04 28.06
N LYS A 503 25.38 6.79 28.22
CA LYS A 503 23.95 6.52 28.46
C LYS A 503 23.45 7.06 29.81
N CYS A 504 24.30 7.06 30.84
CA CYS A 504 23.96 7.62 32.15
C CYS A 504 23.80 9.16 32.13
N LEU A 505 24.34 9.86 31.13
CA LEU A 505 24.30 11.33 31.05
C LEU A 505 23.11 11.89 30.25
N MET A 506 22.34 11.04 29.55
CA MET A 506 21.35 11.47 28.54
C MET A 506 19.88 11.24 28.95
N ILE A 507 19.61 10.69 30.14
CA ILE A 507 18.25 10.44 30.63
C ILE A 507 17.98 11.38 31.80
N ASP A 508 17.59 12.63 31.50
CA ASP A 508 16.92 13.49 32.51
C ASP A 508 16.16 14.70 31.97
N ASN A 509 16.08 14.90 30.65
CA ASN A 509 15.35 16.05 30.10
C ASN A 509 14.61 15.64 28.84
N LEU A 510 13.32 15.33 28.97
CA LEU A 510 12.30 15.45 27.91
C LEU A 510 10.96 15.00 28.50
N LEU A 511 10.24 15.92 29.15
CA LEU A 511 8.78 15.95 29.26
C LEU A 511 8.41 17.22 30.05
N LYS A 512 8.06 18.30 29.33
CA LYS A 512 7.18 19.41 29.76
C LYS A 512 7.15 20.50 28.69
N LYS A 513 5.99 20.76 28.09
CA LYS A 513 5.51 22.09 27.69
C LYS A 513 4.12 21.99 27.04
N ASP A 514 3.15 22.69 27.61
CA ASP A 514 2.10 23.40 26.86
C ASP A 514 1.41 24.38 27.81
N GLU A 515 1.81 25.65 27.77
CA GLU A 515 1.09 26.79 28.35
C GLU A 515 1.70 28.08 27.77
N ALA A 516 1.26 28.48 26.57
CA ALA A 516 1.59 29.77 25.95
C ALA A 516 0.62 30.09 24.80
N LEU A 517 -0.66 30.37 25.10
CA LEU A 517 -1.63 30.77 24.07
C LEU A 517 -2.59 31.91 24.48
N HIS A 518 -2.40 32.53 25.65
CA HIS A 518 -3.24 33.65 26.10
C HIS A 518 -2.72 35.06 25.73
N GLN A 519 -1.71 35.17 24.85
CA GLN A 519 -1.10 36.46 24.45
C GLN A 519 -1.30 36.85 22.97
N LEU A 520 -2.06 36.07 22.17
CA LEU A 520 -2.25 36.34 20.73
C LEU A 520 -3.34 37.38 20.47
N GLU A 521 -3.37 37.97 19.27
CA GLU A 521 -4.45 38.85 18.75
C GLU A 521 -5.76 38.09 18.47
N THR A 522 -6.91 38.77 18.45
CA THR A 522 -8.22 38.17 18.08
C THR A 522 -8.28 37.79 16.59
N ILE A 523 -9.24 36.96 16.19
CA ILE A 523 -9.38 36.55 14.78
C ILE A 523 -9.63 37.77 13.85
N PRO A 524 -10.56 38.71 14.14
CA PRO A 524 -10.75 39.90 13.30
C PRO A 524 -9.50 40.79 13.21
N GLU A 525 -8.78 40.99 14.31
CA GLU A 525 -7.53 41.77 14.33
C GLU A 525 -6.46 41.13 13.44
N PHE A 526 -6.31 39.81 13.49
CA PHE A 526 -5.36 39.08 12.63
C PHE A 526 -5.66 39.28 11.14
N PHE A 527 -6.94 39.21 10.75
CA PHE A 527 -7.38 39.40 9.38
C PHE A 527 -7.40 40.87 8.93
N ALA A 528 -7.28 41.82 9.86
CA ALA A 528 -7.21 43.24 9.53
C ALA A 528 -6.00 43.52 8.63
N GLN A 529 -6.23 44.31 7.58
CA GLN A 529 -5.23 44.69 6.58
C GLN A 529 -4.57 43.54 5.80
N GLN A 530 -5.05 42.30 5.95
CA GLN A 530 -4.54 41.16 5.19
C GLN A 530 -5.06 41.18 3.74
N GLU A 531 -4.26 40.62 2.84
CA GLU A 531 -4.63 40.35 1.45
C GLU A 531 -4.81 38.84 1.26
N ILE A 532 -5.97 38.41 0.76
CA ILE A 532 -6.37 36.99 0.71
C ILE A 532 -6.55 36.57 -0.75
N PHE A 533 -6.03 35.42 -1.14
CA PHE A 533 -6.29 34.81 -2.44
C PHE A 533 -7.13 33.54 -2.30
N ILE A 534 -8.23 33.44 -3.04
CA ILE A 534 -9.16 32.32 -2.97
C ILE A 534 -9.34 31.70 -4.35
N THR A 535 -9.04 30.40 -4.44
CA THR A 535 -9.42 29.56 -5.59
C THR A 535 -10.66 28.73 -5.25
N GLY A 536 -11.51 28.47 -6.23
CA GLY A 536 -12.80 27.81 -5.99
C GLY A 536 -13.84 28.74 -5.35
N SER A 537 -13.67 30.06 -5.50
CA SER A 537 -14.55 31.12 -4.98
C SER A 537 -16.01 31.01 -5.43
N THR A 538 -16.25 30.44 -6.62
CA THR A 538 -17.61 30.20 -7.15
C THR A 538 -18.25 28.90 -6.66
N GLY A 539 -17.51 28.07 -5.91
CA GLY A 539 -18.03 26.86 -5.28
C GLY A 539 -18.78 27.14 -3.98
N PHE A 540 -19.57 26.16 -3.52
CA PHE A 540 -20.41 26.29 -2.33
C PHE A 540 -19.64 26.71 -1.08
N LEU A 541 -18.55 26.00 -0.77
CA LEU A 541 -17.68 26.30 0.36
C LEU A 541 -17.00 27.68 0.21
N GLY A 542 -16.53 28.00 -1.01
CA GLY A 542 -15.85 29.27 -1.32
C GLY A 542 -16.75 30.49 -1.12
N LYS A 543 -18.01 30.44 -1.54
CA LYS A 543 -18.97 31.54 -1.36
C LYS A 543 -19.23 31.84 0.11
N VAL A 544 -19.46 30.80 0.91
CA VAL A 544 -19.74 30.93 2.35
C VAL A 544 -18.48 31.43 3.08
N LEU A 545 -17.28 31.00 2.65
CA LEU A 545 -16.02 31.52 3.18
C LEU A 545 -15.86 33.03 2.91
N ILE A 546 -16.12 33.48 1.68
CA ILE A 546 -16.04 34.90 1.30
C ILE A 546 -17.04 35.72 2.12
N GLU A 547 -18.30 35.27 2.19
CA GLU A 547 -19.34 35.92 2.99
C GLU A 547 -18.92 36.06 4.45
N LYS A 548 -18.46 34.97 5.05
CA LYS A 548 -18.10 34.93 6.48
C LYS A 548 -16.91 35.83 6.79
N LEU A 549 -15.87 35.80 5.95
CA LEU A 549 -14.69 36.65 6.09
C LEU A 549 -15.08 38.13 6.03
N LEU A 550 -15.85 38.54 5.03
CA LEU A 550 -16.24 39.95 4.88
C LEU A 550 -17.21 40.43 5.96
N ARG A 551 -18.09 39.56 6.47
CA ARG A 551 -19.03 39.91 7.54
C ARG A 551 -18.37 39.97 8.92
N SER A 552 -17.44 39.06 9.21
CA SER A 552 -16.85 38.91 10.56
C SER A 552 -15.45 39.51 10.70
N CYS A 553 -14.78 39.82 9.60
CA CYS A 553 -13.47 40.50 9.56
C CYS A 553 -13.55 41.69 8.61
N PRO A 554 -14.32 42.74 8.95
CA PRO A 554 -14.61 43.84 8.03
C PRO A 554 -13.36 44.65 7.67
N ASP A 555 -12.26 44.57 8.42
CA ASP A 555 -11.01 45.32 8.17
C ASP A 555 -10.02 44.61 7.22
N ILE A 556 -10.41 43.49 6.59
CA ILE A 556 -9.64 42.88 5.50
C ILE A 556 -9.38 43.93 4.41
N LYS A 557 -8.16 43.94 3.85
CA LYS A 557 -7.76 44.91 2.82
C LYS A 557 -8.35 44.54 1.46
N THR A 558 -8.03 43.36 0.96
CA THR A 558 -8.44 42.89 -0.37
C THR A 558 -8.56 41.36 -0.39
N ILE A 559 -9.57 40.85 -1.10
CA ILE A 559 -9.74 39.43 -1.42
C ILE A 559 -9.70 39.26 -2.93
N TYR A 560 -8.67 38.57 -3.42
CA TYR A 560 -8.49 38.20 -4.82
C TYR A 560 -9.18 36.87 -5.10
N LEU A 561 -10.03 36.83 -6.13
CA LEU A 561 -10.85 35.67 -6.47
C LEU A 561 -10.44 35.11 -7.83
N LEU A 562 -9.91 33.88 -7.87
CA LEU A 562 -9.61 33.23 -9.14
C LEU A 562 -10.90 32.77 -9.84
N LEU A 563 -11.14 33.32 -11.02
CA LEU A 563 -12.36 33.16 -11.81
C LEU A 563 -12.03 32.66 -13.23
N ARG A 564 -12.48 31.45 -13.57
CA ARG A 564 -12.42 30.89 -14.95
C ARG A 564 -13.13 31.74 -16.02
N PRO A 565 -12.54 32.02 -17.19
CA PRO A 565 -13.21 32.79 -18.23
C PRO A 565 -14.53 32.12 -18.71
N ARG A 566 -15.53 32.92 -19.09
CA ARG A 566 -16.79 32.46 -19.70
C ARG A 566 -17.03 33.21 -21.00
N LYS A 567 -17.38 32.48 -22.06
CA LYS A 567 -17.65 33.07 -23.38
C LYS A 567 -18.81 34.08 -23.28
N GLY A 568 -18.54 35.34 -23.66
CA GLY A 568 -19.54 36.40 -23.68
C GLY A 568 -19.85 37.06 -22.35
N GLN A 569 -19.02 36.86 -21.31
CA GLN A 569 -19.16 37.52 -20.01
C GLN A 569 -17.80 38.04 -19.54
N SER A 570 -17.69 39.33 -19.21
CA SER A 570 -16.45 39.89 -18.66
C SER A 570 -16.16 39.36 -17.25
N ILE A 571 -14.90 39.44 -16.80
CA ILE A 571 -14.52 38.95 -15.46
C ILE A 571 -15.21 39.74 -14.34
N ASN A 572 -15.43 41.04 -14.55
CA ASN A 572 -16.16 41.92 -13.63
C ASN A 572 -17.66 41.58 -13.60
N GLU A 573 -18.30 41.37 -14.76
CA GLU A 573 -19.69 40.88 -14.79
C GLU A 573 -19.85 39.54 -14.08
N ARG A 574 -18.82 38.69 -14.16
CA ARG A 574 -18.83 37.40 -13.47
C ARG A 574 -18.68 37.55 -11.96
N LEU A 575 -17.92 38.54 -11.49
CA LEU A 575 -17.87 38.91 -10.07
C LEU A 575 -19.21 39.46 -9.60
N THR A 576 -19.82 40.39 -10.34
CA THR A 576 -21.15 40.93 -9.99
C THR A 576 -22.17 39.81 -9.90
N SER A 577 -22.22 38.91 -10.89
CA SER A 577 -23.12 37.74 -10.87
C SER A 577 -22.85 36.77 -9.71
N LEU A 578 -21.61 36.69 -9.21
CA LEU A 578 -21.30 35.92 -7.99
C LEU A 578 -21.88 36.63 -6.78
N CYS A 579 -21.62 37.93 -6.66
CA CYS A 579 -22.09 38.77 -5.56
C CYS A 579 -23.60 38.83 -5.49
N ASP A 580 -24.33 38.88 -6.61
CA ASP A 580 -25.81 38.93 -6.66
C ASP A 580 -26.52 37.70 -6.08
N GLN A 581 -25.79 36.63 -5.78
CA GLN A 581 -26.37 35.41 -5.23
C GLN A 581 -26.87 35.61 -3.80
N VAL A 582 -27.89 34.82 -3.45
CA VAL A 582 -28.61 34.88 -2.15
C VAL A 582 -27.67 34.77 -0.95
N VAL A 583 -26.58 34.01 -1.05
CA VAL A 583 -25.57 33.87 0.03
C VAL A 583 -25.06 35.21 0.56
N PHE A 584 -24.96 36.23 -0.31
CA PHE A 584 -24.45 37.55 0.05
C PHE A 584 -25.55 38.54 0.47
N ASP A 585 -26.83 38.14 0.57
CA ASP A 585 -27.93 39.03 0.97
C ASP A 585 -27.68 39.63 2.37
N ALA A 586 -27.20 38.83 3.32
CA ALA A 586 -26.92 39.29 4.68
C ALA A 586 -25.77 40.30 4.68
N LEU A 587 -24.74 40.02 3.88
CA LEU A 587 -23.58 40.90 3.73
C LEU A 587 -23.95 42.21 3.02
N ARG A 588 -24.83 42.20 2.01
CA ARG A 588 -25.34 43.41 1.34
C ARG A 588 -26.01 44.36 2.33
N VAL A 589 -26.74 43.83 3.30
CA VAL A 589 -27.40 44.64 4.34
C VAL A 589 -26.37 45.14 5.36
N PHE A 590 -25.44 44.29 5.79
CA PHE A 590 -24.46 44.62 6.82
C PHE A 590 -23.35 45.57 6.34
N ASN A 591 -22.87 45.40 5.11
CA ASN A 591 -21.81 46.18 4.49
C ASN A 591 -22.09 46.35 2.99
N PRO A 592 -22.86 47.36 2.57
CA PRO A 592 -23.23 47.56 1.16
C PRO A 592 -22.05 47.74 0.19
N SER A 593 -20.89 48.22 0.68
CA SER A 593 -19.68 48.44 -0.10
C SER A 593 -18.68 47.27 -0.03
N PHE A 594 -19.10 46.07 0.42
CA PHE A 594 -18.20 44.91 0.52
C PHE A 594 -17.52 44.53 -0.81
N MET A 595 -18.15 44.84 -1.95
CA MET A 595 -17.63 44.53 -3.28
C MET A 595 -16.33 45.27 -3.58
N ASP A 596 -16.08 46.44 -2.97
CA ASP A 596 -14.85 47.22 -3.14
C ASP A 596 -13.61 46.47 -2.66
N LYS A 597 -13.81 45.45 -1.82
CA LYS A 597 -12.74 44.58 -1.29
C LYS A 597 -12.47 43.37 -2.18
N LEU A 598 -13.27 43.13 -3.21
CA LEU A 598 -13.17 41.95 -4.07
C LEU A 598 -12.50 42.30 -5.40
N VAL A 599 -11.42 41.60 -5.73
CA VAL A 599 -10.71 41.78 -7.00
C VAL A 599 -10.77 40.47 -7.79
N PRO A 600 -11.41 40.44 -8.98
CA PRO A 600 -11.50 39.23 -9.76
C PRO A 600 -10.21 39.01 -10.56
N ILE A 601 -9.66 37.80 -10.50
CA ILE A 601 -8.46 37.38 -11.25
C ILE A 601 -8.89 36.36 -12.30
N GLU A 602 -8.63 36.64 -13.57
CA GLU A 602 -8.91 35.69 -14.64
C GLU A 602 -7.90 34.53 -14.60
N GLY A 603 -8.38 33.29 -14.56
CA GLY A 603 -7.52 32.12 -14.59
C GLY A 603 -8.22 30.79 -14.28
N ASP A 604 -7.49 29.71 -14.49
CA ASP A 604 -7.94 28.33 -14.29
C ASP A 604 -6.82 27.50 -13.64
N VAL A 605 -7.14 26.83 -12.53
CA VAL A 605 -6.18 25.97 -11.81
C VAL A 605 -5.71 24.79 -12.65
N SER A 606 -6.45 24.41 -13.69
CA SER A 606 -6.02 23.41 -14.67
C SER A 606 -5.03 23.95 -15.69
N GLN A 607 -4.62 25.22 -15.66
CA GLN A 607 -3.61 25.77 -16.56
C GLN A 607 -2.29 26.01 -15.82
N LEU A 608 -1.17 25.93 -16.54
CA LEU A 608 0.14 26.29 -16.00
C LEU A 608 0.15 27.76 -15.58
N GLY A 609 0.78 28.06 -14.44
CA GLY A 609 0.77 29.39 -13.85
C GLY A 609 -0.63 29.88 -13.46
N LEU A 610 -1.58 28.96 -13.26
CA LEU A 610 -3.01 29.21 -13.02
C LEU A 610 -3.72 29.96 -14.17
N GLY A 611 -3.10 30.06 -15.35
CA GLY A 611 -3.60 30.86 -16.47
C GLY A 611 -3.61 32.37 -16.19
N MET A 612 -2.96 32.84 -15.13
CA MET A 612 -2.96 34.24 -14.72
C MET A 612 -1.93 35.05 -15.50
N SER A 613 -2.25 36.32 -15.77
CA SER A 613 -1.30 37.26 -16.36
C SER A 613 -0.18 37.62 -15.37
N GLU A 614 0.99 38.03 -15.89
CA GLU A 614 2.07 38.54 -15.03
C GLU A 614 1.68 39.81 -14.28
N HIS A 615 0.78 40.62 -14.84
CA HIS A 615 0.20 41.77 -14.16
C HIS A 615 -0.54 41.35 -12.89
N ASP A 616 -1.42 40.35 -12.98
CA ASP A 616 -2.23 39.87 -11.85
C ASP A 616 -1.36 39.20 -10.77
N LYS A 617 -0.35 38.43 -11.17
CA LYS A 617 0.64 37.86 -10.24
C LYS A 617 1.39 38.95 -9.49
N ASN A 618 1.79 40.03 -10.17
CA ASN A 618 2.49 41.15 -9.54
C ASN A 618 1.60 41.93 -8.57
N MET A 619 0.32 42.12 -8.91
CA MET A 619 -0.68 42.78 -8.04
C MET A 619 -0.86 42.02 -6.71
N MET A 620 -0.83 40.69 -6.76
CA MET A 620 -1.03 39.82 -5.59
C MET A 620 0.23 39.56 -4.75
N LYS A 621 1.37 40.22 -5.00
CA LYS A 621 2.66 39.94 -4.30
C LYS A 621 2.60 40.01 -2.77
N ASN A 622 1.66 40.80 -2.23
CA ASN A 622 1.47 41.02 -0.79
C ASN A 622 0.41 40.11 -0.17
N VAL A 623 -0.20 39.20 -0.94
CA VAL A 623 -1.13 38.20 -0.41
C VAL A 623 -0.46 37.43 0.73
N SER A 624 -1.14 37.40 1.87
CA SER A 624 -0.67 36.77 3.10
C SER A 624 -1.44 35.49 3.43
N ILE A 625 -2.60 35.27 2.82
CA ILE A 625 -3.42 34.08 3.08
C ILE A 625 -3.94 33.51 1.76
N VAL A 626 -3.76 32.21 1.55
CA VAL A 626 -4.26 31.50 0.37
C VAL A 626 -5.23 30.42 0.80
N TYR A 627 -6.47 30.46 0.29
CA TYR A 627 -7.44 29.37 0.41
C TYR A 627 -7.59 28.65 -0.93
N HIS A 628 -7.10 27.42 -0.99
CA HIS A 628 -7.22 26.55 -2.15
C HIS A 628 -8.37 25.55 -2.01
N SER A 629 -9.55 25.94 -2.51
CA SER A 629 -10.76 25.09 -2.53
C SER A 629 -11.19 24.68 -3.94
N ALA A 630 -10.45 25.05 -4.98
CA ALA A 630 -10.73 24.61 -6.34
C ALA A 630 -10.48 23.11 -6.50
N ALA A 631 -11.50 22.37 -6.91
CA ALA A 631 -11.40 20.96 -7.23
C ALA A 631 -12.54 20.55 -8.16
N SER A 632 -12.31 19.51 -8.97
CA SER A 632 -13.43 18.69 -9.41
C SER A 632 -13.80 17.71 -8.30
N VAL A 633 -15.09 17.64 -7.99
CA VAL A 633 -15.68 16.76 -6.96
C VAL A 633 -16.47 15.60 -7.57
N ARG A 634 -16.34 15.40 -8.88
CA ARG A 634 -17.05 14.38 -9.63
C ARG A 634 -16.32 13.04 -9.55
N PHE A 635 -17.07 11.97 -9.31
CA PHE A 635 -16.51 10.61 -9.22
C PHE A 635 -16.34 9.95 -10.61
N ASP A 636 -16.95 10.52 -11.64
CA ASP A 636 -16.97 10.01 -13.02
C ASP A 636 -16.00 10.72 -13.97
N ASP A 637 -15.14 11.61 -13.45
CA ASP A 637 -14.10 12.26 -14.25
C ASP A 637 -13.01 11.27 -14.67
N SER A 638 -12.46 11.46 -15.86
CA SER A 638 -11.28 10.71 -16.32
C SER A 638 -10.10 10.96 -15.37
N LEU A 639 -9.20 9.97 -15.27
CA LEU A 639 -8.00 10.09 -14.44
C LEU A 639 -7.18 11.33 -14.81
N LYS A 640 -7.02 11.58 -16.11
CA LYS A 640 -6.35 12.76 -16.65
C LYS A 640 -6.98 14.04 -16.11
N TYR A 641 -8.29 14.21 -16.28
CA TYR A 641 -8.96 15.42 -15.84
C TYR A 641 -8.87 15.62 -14.32
N ALA A 642 -9.13 14.57 -13.53
CA ALA A 642 -9.08 14.64 -12.07
C ALA A 642 -7.68 14.99 -11.55
N VAL A 643 -6.62 14.36 -12.07
CA VAL A 643 -5.22 14.64 -11.68
C VAL A 643 -4.80 16.05 -12.08
N LEU A 644 -5.11 16.46 -13.31
CA LEU A 644 -4.72 17.79 -13.81
C LEU A 644 -5.45 18.92 -13.05
N MET A 645 -6.70 18.70 -12.67
CA MET A 645 -7.51 19.67 -11.93
C MET A 645 -7.14 19.70 -10.44
N ASN A 646 -7.10 18.54 -9.78
CA ASN A 646 -6.98 18.46 -8.33
C ASN A 646 -5.54 18.34 -7.85
N THR A 647 -4.65 17.67 -8.57
CA THR A 647 -3.26 17.44 -8.14
C THR A 647 -2.32 18.48 -8.73
N ARG A 648 -2.27 18.61 -10.06
CA ARG A 648 -1.44 19.64 -10.70
C ARG A 648 -1.94 21.04 -10.37
N GLY A 649 -3.26 21.25 -10.32
CA GLY A 649 -3.81 22.55 -9.90
C GLY A 649 -3.35 22.95 -8.49
N THR A 650 -3.27 22.00 -7.55
CA THR A 650 -2.67 22.27 -6.23
C THR A 650 -1.19 22.61 -6.35
N ARG A 651 -0.41 21.92 -7.22
CA ARG A 651 1.00 22.28 -7.48
C ARG A 651 1.13 23.72 -7.95
N GLU A 652 0.31 24.15 -8.91
CA GLU A 652 0.37 25.52 -9.44
C GLU A 652 0.06 26.56 -8.37
N VAL A 653 -0.92 26.30 -7.50
CA VAL A 653 -1.25 27.20 -6.39
C VAL A 653 -0.11 27.26 -5.36
N MET A 654 0.49 26.11 -5.04
CA MET A 654 1.64 26.07 -4.12
C MET A 654 2.85 26.80 -4.71
N GLU A 655 3.17 26.56 -5.99
CA GLU A 655 4.28 27.22 -6.67
C GLU A 655 4.08 28.74 -6.72
N PHE A 656 2.89 29.20 -7.11
CA PHE A 656 2.55 30.63 -7.05
C PHE A 656 2.70 31.19 -5.62
N SER A 657 2.27 30.44 -4.60
CA SER A 657 2.36 30.87 -3.21
C SER A 657 3.81 31.07 -2.75
N THR A 658 4.79 30.37 -3.33
CA THR A 658 6.22 30.58 -3.02
C THR A 658 6.75 31.92 -3.52
N THR A 659 6.04 32.58 -4.44
CA THR A 659 6.42 33.90 -4.98
C THR A 659 5.90 35.07 -4.12
N LEU A 660 5.05 34.78 -3.13
CA LEU A 660 4.42 35.77 -2.26
C LEU A 660 5.34 36.19 -1.12
N ARG A 661 5.36 37.49 -0.79
CA ARG A 661 6.33 38.05 0.16
C ARG A 661 5.95 37.86 1.62
N ASN A 662 4.64 37.85 1.91
CA ASN A 662 4.11 37.94 3.28
C ASN A 662 3.22 36.75 3.64
N ILE A 663 3.47 35.58 3.04
CA ILE A 663 2.59 34.41 3.22
C ILE A 663 2.61 33.91 4.67
N LYS A 664 1.44 33.99 5.33
CA LYS A 664 1.20 33.52 6.70
C LYS A 664 0.52 32.15 6.73
N CYS A 665 -0.30 31.82 5.74
CA CYS A 665 -0.98 30.53 5.66
C CYS A 665 -1.38 30.17 4.22
N VAL A 666 -1.17 28.90 3.83
CA VAL A 666 -1.70 28.30 2.59
C VAL A 666 -2.57 27.10 2.96
N MET A 667 -3.88 27.23 2.86
CA MET A 667 -4.80 26.14 3.15
C MET A 667 -5.19 25.38 1.87
N HIS A 668 -4.86 24.10 1.80
CA HIS A 668 -5.39 23.19 0.81
C HIS A 668 -6.61 22.44 1.37
N VAL A 669 -7.77 22.63 0.74
CA VAL A 669 -8.99 21.88 1.07
C VAL A 669 -8.97 20.53 0.36
N SER A 670 -8.84 19.45 1.14
CA SER A 670 -8.89 18.06 0.69
C SER A 670 -10.27 17.44 1.02
N THR A 671 -10.33 16.18 1.45
CA THR A 671 -11.54 15.49 1.91
C THR A 671 -11.17 14.41 2.93
N THR A 672 -12.02 14.13 3.92
CA THR A 672 -11.76 13.03 4.87
C THR A 672 -11.67 11.67 4.18
N TYR A 673 -12.25 11.58 2.98
CA TYR A 673 -12.26 10.40 2.14
C TYR A 673 -10.99 10.22 1.30
N SER A 674 -9.93 11.00 1.50
CA SER A 674 -8.69 10.91 0.69
C SER A 674 -7.81 9.69 1.02
N ASN A 675 -8.10 8.97 2.11
CA ASN A 675 -7.25 7.91 2.65
C ASN A 675 -8.06 6.65 3.03
N LEU A 676 -8.93 6.16 2.14
CA LEU A 676 -9.90 5.09 2.42
C LEU A 676 -9.32 3.67 2.49
N GLY A 677 -8.00 3.50 2.34
CA GLY A 677 -7.30 2.23 2.54
C GLY A 677 -7.02 1.88 4.00
N TYR A 678 -7.51 2.70 4.94
CA TYR A 678 -7.29 2.55 6.38
C TYR A 678 -8.62 2.48 7.13
N ASP A 679 -8.72 1.60 8.14
CA ASP A 679 -9.93 1.43 8.96
C ASP A 679 -10.29 2.68 9.76
N SER A 680 -9.29 3.48 10.15
CA SER A 680 -9.45 4.71 10.92
C SER A 680 -8.55 5.81 10.34
N VAL A 681 -9.15 6.89 9.86
CA VAL A 681 -8.45 8.01 9.21
C VAL A 681 -8.15 9.09 10.24
N LYS A 682 -6.89 9.14 10.66
CA LYS A 682 -6.25 10.15 11.52
C LYS A 682 -5.93 11.47 10.84
N GLU A 683 -5.70 12.50 11.65
CA GLU A 683 -5.28 13.86 11.26
C GLU A 683 -3.77 13.96 10.99
N GLU A 684 -3.32 13.15 10.05
CA GLU A 684 -1.94 13.09 9.54
C GLU A 684 -1.93 12.80 8.02
N ILE A 685 -0.78 13.01 7.37
CA ILE A 685 -0.56 12.59 5.98
C ILE A 685 -0.13 11.12 5.96
N TYR A 686 -0.78 10.34 5.11
CA TYR A 686 -0.48 8.92 4.93
C TYR A 686 0.64 8.70 3.91
N PRO A 687 1.24 7.49 3.86
CA PRO A 687 2.16 7.12 2.78
C PRO A 687 1.54 7.29 1.40
N ASP A 688 2.38 7.67 0.44
CA ASP A 688 2.01 7.87 -0.94
C ASP A 688 1.59 6.56 -1.60
N ILE A 689 0.37 6.55 -2.14
CA ILE A 689 -0.13 5.43 -2.96
C ILE A 689 0.50 5.42 -4.35
N ALA A 690 0.94 6.59 -4.82
CA ALA A 690 1.62 6.80 -6.10
C ALA A 690 2.41 8.11 -6.08
N ASP A 691 3.45 8.19 -6.91
CA ASP A 691 4.25 9.42 -7.07
C ASP A 691 3.42 10.48 -7.82
N TRP A 692 3.15 11.60 -7.16
CA TRP A 692 2.31 12.66 -7.72
C TRP A 692 2.95 13.37 -8.92
N GLN A 693 4.29 13.50 -8.96
CA GLN A 693 5.01 14.16 -10.07
C GLN A 693 4.95 13.29 -11.32
N LYS A 694 5.24 12.00 -11.15
CA LYS A 694 5.17 10.99 -12.21
C LYS A 694 3.74 10.85 -12.74
N THR A 695 2.75 10.91 -11.84
CA THR A 695 1.34 10.84 -12.24
C THR A 695 0.91 12.04 -13.08
N ILE A 696 1.36 13.26 -12.72
CA ILE A 696 1.14 14.45 -13.56
C ILE A 696 1.79 14.27 -14.93
N GLU A 697 3.07 13.87 -14.96
CA GLU A 697 3.82 13.65 -16.20
C GLU A 697 3.09 12.70 -17.16
N ILE A 698 2.52 11.62 -16.63
CA ILE A 698 1.76 10.63 -17.40
C ILE A 698 0.48 11.20 -17.95
N CYS A 699 -0.30 11.88 -17.11
CA CYS A 699 -1.55 12.51 -17.53
C CYS A 699 -1.29 13.59 -18.60
N GLU A 700 -0.13 14.25 -18.58
CA GLU A 700 0.27 15.23 -19.59
C GLU A 700 0.75 14.60 -20.90
N LYS A 701 1.52 13.50 -20.84
CA LYS A 701 2.19 12.91 -22.01
C LYS A 701 1.41 11.80 -22.72
N MET A 702 0.57 11.04 -22.01
CA MET A 702 -0.16 9.92 -22.60
C MET A 702 -1.46 10.35 -23.29
N ASP A 703 -1.84 9.61 -24.34
CA ASP A 703 -3.15 9.71 -24.98
C ASP A 703 -4.27 9.20 -24.07
N GLU A 704 -5.50 9.68 -24.30
CA GLU A 704 -6.64 9.36 -23.43
C GLU A 704 -7.01 7.87 -23.42
N ASN A 705 -6.85 7.16 -24.55
CA ASN A 705 -7.21 5.75 -24.64
C ASN A 705 -6.27 4.87 -23.80
N MET A 706 -4.97 5.18 -23.82
CA MET A 706 -3.97 4.50 -22.99
C MET A 706 -4.17 4.80 -21.50
N ILE A 707 -4.49 6.06 -21.15
CA ILE A 707 -4.81 6.44 -19.77
C ILE A 707 -6.02 5.68 -19.26
N ASP A 708 -7.08 5.52 -20.06
CA ASP A 708 -8.27 4.76 -19.66
C ASP A 708 -7.97 3.27 -19.43
N PHE A 709 -7.07 2.67 -20.22
CA PHE A 709 -6.61 1.29 -20.02
C PHE A 709 -5.87 1.13 -18.70
N VAL A 710 -4.90 2.01 -18.40
CA VAL A 710 -4.13 1.92 -17.16
C VAL A 710 -4.89 2.44 -15.95
N THR A 711 -5.94 3.26 -16.12
CA THR A 711 -6.70 3.87 -15.02
C THR A 711 -7.18 2.81 -14.05
N LYS A 712 -7.76 1.70 -14.54
CA LYS A 712 -8.26 0.62 -13.67
C LYS A 712 -7.16 -0.10 -12.88
N LEU A 713 -5.96 -0.21 -13.45
CA LEU A 713 -4.80 -0.81 -12.78
C LEU A 713 -4.16 0.19 -11.80
N TYR A 714 -4.12 1.47 -12.15
CA TYR A 714 -3.42 2.53 -11.44
C TYR A 714 -4.19 3.05 -10.23
N ILE A 715 -5.52 3.15 -10.32
CA ILE A 715 -6.37 3.60 -9.22
C ILE A 715 -6.77 2.47 -8.27
N ASN A 716 -6.39 1.21 -8.52
CA ASN A 716 -7.01 -0.02 -7.96
C ASN A 716 -7.14 -0.08 -6.41
N LEU A 717 -6.46 0.79 -5.67
CA LEU A 717 -6.59 0.95 -4.21
C LEU A 717 -7.60 2.02 -3.77
N MET A 718 -8.18 2.79 -4.70
CA MET A 718 -9.07 3.93 -4.45
C MET A 718 -10.41 3.76 -5.17
N PRO A 719 -11.54 4.13 -4.54
CA PRO A 719 -12.87 3.85 -5.07
C PRO A 719 -13.24 4.69 -6.30
N ASN A 720 -12.57 5.83 -6.53
CA ASN A 720 -12.76 6.68 -7.68
C ASN A 720 -11.57 7.65 -7.91
N THR A 721 -11.57 8.31 -9.06
CA THR A 721 -10.52 9.27 -9.47
C THR A 721 -10.47 10.54 -8.61
N TYR A 722 -11.60 10.95 -8.01
CA TYR A 722 -11.66 12.09 -7.10
C TYR A 722 -10.84 11.85 -5.82
N VAL A 723 -11.11 10.76 -5.12
CA VAL A 723 -10.38 10.38 -3.90
C VAL A 723 -8.90 10.21 -4.20
N PHE A 724 -8.57 9.52 -5.29
CA PHE A 724 -7.19 9.30 -5.73
C PHE A 724 -6.45 10.62 -5.98
N SER A 725 -7.04 11.54 -6.75
CA SER A 725 -6.41 12.83 -7.07
C SER A 725 -6.28 13.75 -5.84
N LYS A 726 -7.20 13.69 -4.88
CA LYS A 726 -7.10 14.41 -3.61
C LYS A 726 -6.01 13.84 -2.70
N ASN A 727 -5.84 12.52 -2.65
CA ASN A 727 -4.70 11.90 -1.98
C ASN A 727 -3.37 12.43 -2.53
N LEU A 728 -3.19 12.41 -3.85
CA LEU A 728 -1.98 12.94 -4.49
C LEU A 728 -1.77 14.44 -4.21
N ALA A 729 -2.84 15.23 -4.19
CA ALA A 729 -2.77 16.66 -3.90
C ALA A 729 -2.31 16.96 -2.47
N GLU A 730 -2.60 16.07 -1.50
CA GLU A 730 -2.04 16.19 -0.14
C GLU A 730 -0.53 15.97 -0.11
N HIS A 731 0.00 15.09 -0.96
CA HIS A 731 1.45 14.91 -1.11
C HIS A 731 2.14 16.11 -1.78
N VAL A 732 1.41 16.84 -2.64
CA VAL A 732 1.87 18.16 -3.11
C VAL A 732 1.98 19.11 -1.92
N SER A 733 0.95 19.21 -1.06
CA SER A 733 1.00 20.02 0.16
C SER A 733 2.18 19.64 1.07
N LEU A 734 2.44 18.34 1.24
CA LEU A 734 3.57 17.82 2.01
C LEU A 734 4.91 18.24 1.39
N HIS A 735 5.05 18.22 0.06
CA HIS A 735 6.27 18.61 -0.64
C HIS A 735 6.62 20.11 -0.44
N TYR A 736 5.62 20.97 -0.26
CA TYR A 736 5.83 22.41 -0.06
C TYR A 736 5.85 22.84 1.42
N LYS A 737 5.64 21.92 2.37
CA LYS A 737 5.52 22.25 3.80
C LYS A 737 6.71 23.00 4.40
N ASP A 738 7.92 22.78 3.87
CA ASP A 738 9.15 23.40 4.36
C ASP A 738 9.40 24.78 3.72
N ARG A 739 8.69 25.10 2.63
CA ARG A 739 8.75 26.38 1.92
C ARG A 739 7.56 27.28 2.23
N LEU A 740 6.45 26.72 2.71
CA LEU A 740 5.18 27.42 2.91
C LEU A 740 4.51 26.98 4.22
N PRO A 741 3.78 27.89 4.92
CA PRO A 741 2.97 27.55 6.08
C PRO A 741 1.67 26.85 5.66
N VAL A 742 1.78 25.58 5.24
CA VAL A 742 0.65 24.83 4.66
C VAL A 742 -0.26 24.23 5.74
N ILE A 743 -1.57 24.20 5.47
CA ILE A 743 -2.58 23.40 6.17
C ILE A 743 -3.26 22.48 5.15
N VAL A 744 -3.50 21.21 5.52
CA VAL A 744 -4.42 20.33 4.81
C VAL A 744 -5.71 20.23 5.61
N PHE A 745 -6.80 20.76 5.05
CA PHE A 745 -8.11 20.78 5.69
C PHE A 745 -9.05 19.80 4.99
N ARG A 746 -9.47 18.74 5.68
CA ARG A 746 -10.26 17.63 5.13
C ARG A 746 -11.71 17.71 5.63
N PRO A 747 -12.63 18.35 4.89
CA PRO A 747 -14.05 18.27 5.18
C PRO A 747 -14.62 16.88 4.87
N SER A 748 -15.58 16.44 5.69
CA SER A 748 -16.49 15.34 5.36
C SER A 748 -17.58 15.84 4.39
N ILE A 749 -18.76 15.21 4.38
CA ILE A 749 -19.82 15.60 3.45
C ILE A 749 -20.41 16.95 3.86
N ILE A 750 -20.06 18.00 3.12
CA ILE A 750 -20.57 19.34 3.36
C ILE A 750 -22.04 19.43 2.92
N ILE A 751 -22.90 19.86 3.84
CA ILE A 751 -24.34 20.02 3.63
C ILE A 751 -24.82 21.43 4.03
N CYS A 752 -26.13 21.63 4.15
CA CYS A 752 -26.73 22.94 4.36
C CYS A 752 -26.24 23.62 5.64
N ALA A 753 -26.18 24.95 5.62
CA ALA A 753 -25.77 25.74 6.79
C ALA A 753 -26.65 25.46 8.01
N TRP A 754 -26.01 25.32 9.18
CA TRP A 754 -26.69 25.22 10.46
C TRP A 754 -27.28 26.57 10.87
N ASP A 755 -26.47 27.63 10.75
CA ASP A 755 -26.85 28.97 11.24
C ASP A 755 -26.59 30.08 10.22
N GLU A 756 -25.39 30.14 9.61
CA GLU A 756 -24.94 31.28 8.81
C GLU A 756 -24.60 30.93 7.34
N PRO A 757 -24.72 31.85 6.37
CA PRO A 757 -25.31 33.18 6.47
C PRO A 757 -26.81 33.15 6.74
N PHE A 758 -27.47 32.05 6.37
CA PHE A 758 -28.85 31.77 6.73
C PHE A 758 -29.02 30.29 7.06
N ARG A 759 -29.93 30.02 7.99
CA ARG A 759 -30.32 28.67 8.37
C ARG A 759 -30.83 27.87 7.16
N GLY A 760 -30.23 26.70 6.94
CA GLY A 760 -30.59 25.81 5.84
C GLY A 760 -30.05 26.23 4.47
N TYR A 761 -29.17 27.23 4.36
CA TYR A 761 -28.61 27.64 3.07
C TYR A 761 -27.86 26.50 2.36
N VAL A 762 -28.19 26.26 1.08
CA VAL A 762 -27.56 25.28 0.18
C VAL A 762 -27.84 25.65 -1.28
N ASP A 763 -26.87 25.49 -2.18
CA ASP A 763 -26.98 25.96 -3.57
C ASP A 763 -26.54 24.96 -4.65
N ASN A 764 -26.25 23.71 -4.26
CA ASN A 764 -25.79 22.67 -5.17
C ASN A 764 -26.35 21.29 -4.80
N PHE A 765 -26.29 20.36 -5.76
CA PHE A 765 -26.72 18.97 -5.60
C PHE A 765 -25.55 18.00 -5.35
N ASN A 766 -24.38 18.50 -4.95
CA ASN A 766 -23.18 17.67 -4.80
C ASN A 766 -23.30 16.70 -3.61
N GLY A 767 -22.55 15.60 -3.66
CA GLY A 767 -22.58 14.57 -2.63
C GLY A 767 -23.93 13.84 -2.55
N PRO A 768 -24.41 13.44 -1.35
CA PRO A 768 -25.67 12.72 -1.19
C PRO A 768 -26.91 13.60 -1.36
N MET A 769 -26.76 14.92 -1.51
CA MET A 769 -27.88 15.88 -1.56
C MET A 769 -28.86 15.59 -2.70
N GLY A 770 -28.35 15.23 -3.88
CA GLY A 770 -29.19 14.84 -5.02
C GLY A 770 -30.05 13.59 -4.73
N ILE A 771 -29.50 12.61 -4.00
CA ILE A 771 -30.22 11.38 -3.63
C ILE A 771 -31.22 11.63 -2.51
N LEU A 772 -30.86 12.43 -1.52
CA LEU A 772 -31.78 12.83 -0.44
C LEU A 772 -32.97 13.60 -1.02
N LEU A 773 -32.73 14.54 -1.94
CA LEU A 773 -33.80 15.23 -2.65
C LEU A 773 -34.63 14.30 -3.54
N ALA A 774 -34.01 13.38 -4.27
CA ALA A 774 -34.73 12.38 -5.07
C ALA A 774 -35.62 11.47 -4.20
N SER A 775 -35.16 11.16 -2.98
CA SER A 775 -35.94 10.43 -1.98
C SER A 775 -37.12 11.26 -1.48
N HIS A 776 -36.91 12.56 -1.23
CA HIS A 776 -37.93 13.51 -0.80
C HIS A 776 -39.01 13.76 -1.87
N ILE A 777 -38.62 13.85 -3.14
CA ILE A 777 -39.53 13.92 -4.30
C ILE A 777 -40.32 12.61 -4.49
N GLY A 778 -39.79 11.50 -3.97
CA GLY A 778 -40.43 10.18 -3.98
C GLY A 778 -40.07 9.32 -5.20
N ILE A 779 -39.07 9.70 -5.98
CA ILE A 779 -38.59 8.92 -7.14
C ILE A 779 -37.53 7.88 -6.75
N SER A 780 -36.85 8.06 -5.61
CA SER A 780 -35.95 7.07 -5.02
C SER A 780 -36.68 6.26 -3.95
N LYS A 781 -36.88 4.96 -4.20
CA LYS A 781 -37.61 4.04 -3.30
C LYS A 781 -36.74 2.93 -2.70
N THR A 782 -35.55 2.73 -3.25
CA THR A 782 -34.59 1.72 -2.82
C THR A 782 -33.19 2.15 -3.22
N MET A 783 -32.21 1.78 -2.41
CA MET A 783 -30.79 2.01 -2.65
C MET A 783 -29.99 0.88 -2.00
N LEU A 784 -28.92 0.45 -2.68
CA LEU A 784 -27.94 -0.49 -2.11
C LEU A 784 -27.13 0.26 -1.07
N CYS A 785 -27.31 -0.10 0.19
CA CYS A 785 -26.75 0.65 1.31
C CYS A 785 -26.86 -0.18 2.60
N ASP A 786 -25.88 -0.04 3.47
CA ASP A 786 -25.97 -0.55 4.83
C ASP A 786 -26.76 0.43 5.71
N PRO A 787 -27.92 0.03 6.28
CA PRO A 787 -28.70 0.89 7.17
C PRO A 787 -27.93 1.36 8.42
N LYS A 788 -26.95 0.57 8.87
CA LYS A 788 -26.18 0.84 10.09
C LYS A 788 -24.97 1.75 9.88
N ASN A 789 -24.60 2.05 8.64
CA ASN A 789 -23.46 2.92 8.36
C ASN A 789 -23.73 4.34 8.83
N ILE A 790 -22.68 4.98 9.36
CA ILE A 790 -22.73 6.36 9.82
C ILE A 790 -22.56 7.27 8.60
N LEU A 791 -23.50 8.18 8.41
CA LEU A 791 -23.41 9.22 7.39
C LEU A 791 -22.79 10.47 8.02
N ASP A 792 -21.47 10.64 7.89
CA ASP A 792 -20.76 11.80 8.43
C ASP A 792 -21.03 13.04 7.55
N MET A 793 -21.87 13.94 8.07
CA MET A 793 -22.25 15.19 7.42
C MET A 793 -21.85 16.38 8.27
N LEU A 794 -21.34 17.43 7.64
CA LEU A 794 -20.92 18.66 8.29
C LEU A 794 -21.62 19.88 7.66
N PRO A 795 -22.24 20.76 8.45
CA PRO A 795 -22.75 22.03 7.94
C PRO A 795 -21.64 22.90 7.34
N VAL A 796 -21.93 23.58 6.22
CA VAL A 796 -20.94 24.43 5.53
C VAL A 796 -20.38 25.56 6.39
N ASP A 797 -21.19 26.15 7.27
CA ASP A 797 -20.78 27.23 8.17
C ASP A 797 -19.87 26.76 9.30
N VAL A 798 -20.10 25.55 9.82
CA VAL A 798 -19.17 24.90 10.77
C VAL A 798 -17.82 24.67 10.09
N CYS A 799 -17.83 24.16 8.85
CA CYS A 799 -16.62 23.96 8.06
C CYS A 799 -15.85 25.27 7.85
N VAL A 800 -16.53 26.34 7.41
CA VAL A 800 -15.93 27.66 7.16
C VAL A 800 -15.35 28.29 8.43
N LYS A 801 -16.09 28.26 9.55
CA LYS A 801 -15.59 28.78 10.83
C LYS A 801 -14.32 28.05 11.26
N ALA A 802 -14.30 26.71 11.17
CA ALA A 802 -13.11 25.92 11.47
C ALA A 802 -11.93 26.22 10.53
N MET A 803 -12.17 26.46 9.24
CA MET A 803 -11.13 26.92 8.31
C MET A 803 -10.52 28.23 8.80
N ILE A 804 -11.34 29.24 9.13
CA ILE A 804 -10.87 30.54 9.61
C ILE A 804 -10.05 30.40 10.92
N ILE A 805 -10.54 29.61 11.88
CA ILE A 805 -9.84 29.38 13.16
C ILE A 805 -8.50 28.69 12.92
N SER A 806 -8.47 27.65 12.07
CA SER A 806 -7.23 26.92 11.78
C SER A 806 -6.20 27.79 11.05
N THR A 807 -6.62 28.71 10.17
CA THR A 807 -5.75 29.70 9.53
C THR A 807 -5.12 30.63 10.56
N TRP A 808 -5.94 31.23 11.44
CA TRP A 808 -5.46 32.12 12.52
C TRP A 808 -4.52 31.39 13.49
N LYS A 809 -4.83 30.14 13.83
CA LYS A 809 -3.97 29.32 14.68
C LYS A 809 -2.62 29.06 14.01
N ARG A 810 -2.63 28.63 12.75
CA ARG A 810 -1.41 28.29 12.00
C ARG A 810 -0.46 29.47 11.86
N SER A 811 -1.00 30.68 11.64
CA SER A 811 -0.17 31.88 11.51
C SER A 811 0.52 32.30 12.82
N ASN A 812 0.03 31.82 13.95
CA ASN A 812 0.56 32.12 15.28
C ASN A 812 1.45 30.98 15.86
N GLU A 813 1.62 29.87 15.13
CA GLU A 813 2.43 28.72 15.56
C GLU A 813 3.73 28.60 14.76
N GLN A 814 4.88 28.48 15.45
CA GLN A 814 6.18 28.21 14.83
C GLN A 814 6.46 26.71 14.60
N SER A 815 5.43 25.92 14.26
CA SER A 815 5.60 24.48 14.02
C SER A 815 6.03 24.18 12.58
N SER A 816 7.06 23.34 12.42
CA SER A 816 7.47 22.78 11.12
C SER A 816 6.63 21.57 10.68
N GLU A 817 5.68 21.13 11.51
CA GLU A 817 4.77 20.04 11.20
C GLU A 817 3.61 20.54 10.31
N LEU A 818 3.30 19.80 9.26
CA LEU A 818 2.14 20.04 8.41
C LEU A 818 0.85 19.78 9.21
N GLN A 819 0.05 20.82 9.40
CA GLN A 819 -1.21 20.70 10.13
C GLN A 819 -2.27 20.06 9.24
N VAL A 820 -2.88 18.98 9.72
CA VAL A 820 -3.98 18.27 9.05
C VAL A 820 -5.19 18.32 9.97
N PHE A 821 -6.36 18.67 9.44
CA PHE A 821 -7.61 18.71 10.20
C PHE A 821 -8.67 17.87 9.50
N ASN A 822 -9.27 16.93 10.21
CA ASN A 822 -10.41 16.16 9.73
C ASN A 822 -11.68 16.84 10.24
N ALA A 823 -12.26 17.71 9.41
CA ALA A 823 -13.51 18.37 9.70
C ALA A 823 -14.67 17.40 9.44
N ALA A 824 -14.93 16.55 10.43
CA ALA A 824 -15.96 15.52 10.45
C ALA A 824 -16.77 15.60 11.75
N GLY A 825 -18.00 15.10 11.73
CA GLY A 825 -18.86 15.03 12.92
C GLY A 825 -18.46 13.93 13.91
N ALA A 826 -17.60 13.01 13.48
CA ALA A 826 -17.11 11.82 14.17
C ALA A 826 -17.01 11.96 15.70
N LYS A 827 -17.58 10.95 16.40
CA LYS A 827 -17.71 10.82 17.86
C LYS A 827 -18.57 11.88 18.57
N MET A 828 -18.93 13.00 17.94
CA MET A 828 -19.79 14.03 18.54
C MET A 828 -21.25 13.89 18.14
N VAL A 829 -21.54 13.82 16.84
CA VAL A 829 -22.88 13.58 16.30
C VAL A 829 -22.77 12.52 15.21
N THR A 830 -23.26 11.32 15.50
CA THR A 830 -23.31 10.23 14.53
C THR A 830 -24.76 9.93 14.19
N VAL A 831 -25.08 9.89 12.89
CA VAL A 831 -26.39 9.52 12.37
C VAL A 831 -26.23 8.32 11.46
N THR A 832 -26.94 7.24 11.77
CA THR A 832 -27.02 6.09 10.87
C THR A 832 -27.99 6.38 9.72
N ILE A 833 -27.80 5.72 8.59
CA ILE A 833 -28.68 5.88 7.43
C ILE A 833 -30.12 5.44 7.77
N GLU A 834 -30.30 4.44 8.61
CA GLU A 834 -31.61 4.03 9.14
C GLU A 834 -32.28 5.13 9.97
N GLN A 835 -31.57 5.72 10.94
CA GLN A 835 -32.08 6.82 11.75
C GLN A 835 -32.48 8.03 10.88
N LEU A 836 -31.68 8.35 9.86
CA LEU A 836 -32.03 9.43 8.92
C LEU A 836 -33.33 9.13 8.15
N LEU A 837 -33.51 7.88 7.71
CA LEU A 837 -34.74 7.46 7.03
C LEU A 837 -35.95 7.47 7.96
N GLU A 838 -35.77 7.09 9.22
CA GLU A 838 -36.82 7.17 10.25
C GLU A 838 -37.24 8.63 10.50
N ILE A 839 -36.28 9.54 10.69
CA ILE A 839 -36.57 10.96 10.87
C ILE A 839 -37.34 11.54 9.67
N GLY A 840 -37.01 11.13 8.44
CA GLY A 840 -37.80 11.50 7.26
C GLY A 840 -39.27 11.05 7.34
N ARG A 841 -39.53 9.88 7.95
CA ARG A 841 -40.88 9.31 8.14
C ARG A 841 -41.64 9.95 9.30
N THR A 842 -40.99 10.59 10.27
CA THR A 842 -41.63 11.17 11.47
C THR A 842 -42.23 12.56 11.29
N GLY A 843 -42.44 13.03 10.06
CA GLY A 843 -43.17 14.29 9.79
C GLY A 843 -42.43 15.42 9.05
N PRO A 844 -41.10 15.64 9.19
CA PRO A 844 -40.40 16.74 8.52
C PRO A 844 -40.63 16.82 6.99
N CYS A 845 -40.68 15.67 6.30
CA CYS A 845 -40.95 15.62 4.87
C CYS A 845 -42.39 16.02 4.50
N GLU A 846 -43.33 15.91 5.44
CA GLU A 846 -44.70 16.41 5.29
C GLU A 846 -44.80 17.88 5.65
N GLU A 847 -44.00 18.35 6.62
CA GLU A 847 -43.92 19.76 7.01
C GLU A 847 -43.36 20.62 5.87
N PHE A 848 -42.36 20.12 5.14
CA PHE A 848 -41.64 20.83 4.06
C PHE A 848 -41.62 20.05 2.74
N PRO A 849 -42.76 19.91 2.03
CA PRO A 849 -42.84 19.14 0.79
C PRO A 849 -42.10 19.82 -0.38
N PRO A 850 -41.62 19.05 -1.38
CA PRO A 850 -40.86 19.57 -2.54
C PRO A 850 -41.77 20.17 -3.63
N GLY A 851 -42.86 20.79 -3.20
CA GLY A 851 -43.83 21.49 -4.03
C GLY A 851 -44.36 20.66 -5.21
N ASN A 852 -44.41 21.29 -6.38
CA ASN A 852 -45.01 20.68 -7.55
C ASN A 852 -44.18 19.54 -8.18
N LEU A 853 -42.95 19.31 -7.70
CA LEU A 853 -42.07 18.24 -8.15
C LEU A 853 -42.41 16.90 -7.49
N GLN A 854 -43.15 16.87 -6.38
CA GLN A 854 -43.47 15.63 -5.67
C GLN A 854 -44.25 14.66 -6.58
N VAL A 855 -43.69 13.46 -6.75
CA VAL A 855 -44.27 12.37 -7.57
C VAL A 855 -44.95 11.35 -6.68
N PHE A 856 -44.27 10.92 -5.61
CA PHE A 856 -44.81 9.98 -4.63
C PHE A 856 -44.47 10.46 -3.22
N VAL A 857 -45.21 10.02 -2.21
CA VAL A 857 -44.82 10.25 -0.81
C VAL A 857 -43.59 9.42 -0.47
N GLN A 858 -42.68 9.93 0.35
CA GLN A 858 -41.53 9.18 0.82
C GLN A 858 -41.97 7.87 1.51
N SER A 859 -41.55 6.73 0.95
CA SER A 859 -41.93 5.39 1.43
C SER A 859 -40.87 4.32 1.12
N GLY A 860 -39.68 4.77 0.73
CA GLY A 860 -38.56 3.90 0.36
C GLY A 860 -37.77 3.39 1.57
N GLY A 861 -36.83 2.49 1.29
CA GLY A 861 -35.89 1.97 2.30
C GLY A 861 -34.65 1.39 1.65
N VAL A 862 -33.59 1.23 2.41
CA VAL A 862 -32.29 0.70 1.94
C VAL A 862 -32.21 -0.82 2.09
N THR A 863 -31.20 -1.44 1.48
CA THR A 863 -30.88 -2.87 1.65
C THR A 863 -29.41 -3.14 1.34
N LYS A 864 -28.80 -4.09 2.07
CA LYS A 864 -27.45 -4.60 1.78
C LYS A 864 -27.42 -5.62 0.64
N CYS A 865 -28.54 -6.29 0.39
CA CYS A 865 -28.61 -7.32 -0.64
C CYS A 865 -28.79 -6.68 -2.02
N GLY A 866 -27.78 -6.83 -2.89
CA GLY A 866 -27.78 -6.29 -4.25
C GLY A 866 -28.91 -6.85 -5.11
N ILE A 867 -29.17 -8.16 -5.05
CA ILE A 867 -30.26 -8.81 -5.78
C ILE A 867 -31.62 -8.24 -5.33
N TRP A 868 -31.82 -8.13 -4.02
CA TRP A 868 -33.05 -7.56 -3.46
C TRP A 868 -33.23 -6.08 -3.82
N ASN A 869 -32.14 -5.31 -3.84
CA ASN A 869 -32.17 -3.92 -4.31
C ASN A 869 -32.60 -3.85 -5.78
N LEU A 870 -32.09 -4.74 -6.64
CA LEU A 870 -32.42 -4.76 -8.06
C LEU A 870 -33.89 -5.11 -8.30
N ILE A 871 -34.41 -6.11 -7.58
CA ILE A 871 -35.84 -6.47 -7.60
C ILE A 871 -36.69 -5.27 -7.17
N ARG A 872 -36.37 -4.64 -6.03
CA ARG A 872 -37.08 -3.46 -5.53
C ARG A 872 -36.99 -2.27 -6.49
N CYS A 873 -35.85 -2.08 -7.16
CA CYS A 873 -35.65 -1.02 -8.13
C CYS A 873 -36.58 -1.23 -9.34
N PHE A 874 -36.62 -2.45 -9.86
CA PHE A 874 -37.49 -2.81 -10.97
C PHE A 874 -38.96 -2.53 -10.67
N PHE A 875 -39.47 -3.04 -9.54
CA PHE A 875 -40.89 -2.91 -9.19
C PHE A 875 -41.29 -1.54 -8.66
N TYR A 876 -40.47 -0.91 -7.81
CA TYR A 876 -40.85 0.34 -7.13
C TYR A 876 -40.35 1.62 -7.83
N GLN A 877 -39.42 1.53 -8.79
CA GLN A 877 -38.88 2.69 -9.51
C GLN A 877 -39.12 2.61 -11.02
N LEU A 878 -38.70 1.52 -11.67
CA LEU A 878 -38.72 1.42 -13.14
C LEU A 878 -40.14 1.23 -13.70
N ILE A 879 -40.91 0.28 -13.17
CA ILE A 879 -42.30 0.06 -13.64
C ILE A 879 -43.16 1.32 -13.49
N PRO A 880 -43.23 1.98 -12.31
CA PRO A 880 -44.00 3.21 -12.17
C PRO A 880 -43.52 4.33 -13.11
N ALA A 881 -42.19 4.46 -13.31
CA ALA A 881 -41.64 5.45 -14.23
C ALA A 881 -42.08 5.18 -15.68
N MET A 882 -42.05 3.93 -16.14
CA MET A 882 -42.51 3.54 -17.48
C MET A 882 -44.00 3.83 -17.69
N ILE A 883 -44.85 3.51 -16.69
CA ILE A 883 -46.29 3.76 -16.76
C ILE A 883 -46.57 5.26 -16.88
N ILE A 884 -45.95 6.08 -16.01
CA ILE A 884 -46.18 7.53 -16.02
C ILE A 884 -45.65 8.16 -17.30
N ASP A 885 -44.44 7.80 -17.75
CA ASP A 885 -43.86 8.33 -18.99
C ASP A 885 -44.69 7.93 -20.23
N THR A 886 -45.27 6.73 -20.24
CA THR A 886 -46.20 6.29 -21.29
C THR A 886 -47.48 7.13 -21.27
N GLY A 887 -48.06 7.36 -20.08
CA GLY A 887 -49.23 8.23 -19.93
C GLY A 887 -48.97 9.68 -20.34
N LEU A 888 -47.78 10.22 -20.02
CA LEU A 888 -47.34 11.54 -20.49
C LEU A 888 -47.23 11.57 -22.02
N LYS A 889 -46.66 10.53 -22.62
CA LYS A 889 -46.53 10.41 -24.08
C LYS A 889 -47.90 10.37 -24.77
N ILE A 890 -48.87 9.64 -24.21
CA ILE A 890 -50.26 9.59 -24.70
C ILE A 890 -50.92 10.98 -24.64
N LYS A 891 -50.61 11.79 -23.61
CA LYS A 891 -51.09 13.18 -23.48
C LYS A 891 -50.31 14.20 -24.32
N GLY A 892 -49.44 13.76 -25.23
CA GLY A 892 -48.58 14.65 -26.04
C GLY A 892 -47.47 15.35 -25.23
N MET A 893 -47.25 14.95 -23.98
CA MET A 893 -46.22 15.51 -23.11
C MET A 893 -44.91 14.72 -23.24
N ARG A 894 -43.77 15.39 -23.04
CA ARG A 894 -42.46 14.73 -23.10
C ARG A 894 -42.25 13.82 -21.88
N PRO A 895 -41.85 12.54 -22.06
CA PRO A 895 -41.48 11.65 -20.95
C PRO A 895 -40.21 12.15 -20.25
N ARG A 896 -40.13 11.96 -18.93
CA ARG A 896 -39.06 12.53 -18.09
C ARG A 896 -38.55 11.58 -17.00
N LEU A 897 -39.39 10.68 -16.47
CA LEU A 897 -39.06 9.86 -15.31
C LEU A 897 -38.01 8.79 -15.61
N MET A 898 -38.07 8.11 -16.75
CA MET A 898 -37.07 7.09 -17.11
C MET A 898 -35.67 7.70 -17.29
N LYS A 899 -35.59 8.91 -17.84
CA LYS A 899 -34.33 9.66 -17.94
C LYS A 899 -33.76 10.00 -16.55
N LEU A 900 -34.64 10.31 -15.60
CA LEU A 900 -34.25 10.63 -14.23
C LEU A 900 -33.80 9.37 -13.47
N GLN A 901 -34.50 8.24 -13.64
CA GLN A 901 -34.09 6.95 -13.06
C GLN A 901 -32.72 6.49 -13.55
N ARG A 902 -32.39 6.70 -14.83
CA ARG A 902 -31.05 6.39 -15.37
C ARG A 902 -29.97 7.21 -14.67
N LYS A 903 -30.19 8.52 -14.48
CA LYS A 903 -29.23 9.38 -13.75
C LYS A 903 -29.05 8.94 -12.31
N MET A 904 -30.12 8.52 -11.65
CA MET A 904 -30.08 8.01 -10.27
C MET A 904 -29.32 6.70 -10.16
N TYR A 905 -29.48 5.79 -11.12
CA TYR A 905 -28.73 4.54 -11.15
C TYR A 905 -27.22 4.78 -11.21
N GLU A 906 -26.76 5.69 -12.08
CA GLU A 906 -25.34 6.05 -12.16
C GLU A 906 -24.83 6.69 -10.86
N ALA A 907 -25.62 7.59 -10.25
CA ALA A 907 -25.27 8.20 -8.96
C ALA A 907 -25.17 7.16 -7.84
N ASN A 908 -26.12 6.21 -7.75
CA ASN A 908 -26.11 5.13 -6.77
C ASN A 908 -24.90 4.21 -6.96
N LYS A 909 -24.52 3.92 -8.22
CA LYS A 909 -23.35 3.11 -8.53
C LYS A 909 -22.06 3.81 -8.08
N ALA A 910 -21.94 5.11 -8.33
CA ALA A 910 -20.78 5.90 -7.91
C ALA A 910 -20.66 6.01 -6.38
N LEU A 911 -21.79 5.96 -5.65
CA LEU A 911 -21.84 6.04 -4.19
C LEU A 911 -21.84 4.67 -3.49
N ALA A 912 -21.91 3.57 -4.23
CA ALA A 912 -22.05 2.22 -3.65
C ALA A 912 -20.95 1.89 -2.64
N TYR A 913 -19.69 2.26 -2.93
CA TYR A 913 -18.58 2.05 -2.00
C TYR A 913 -18.83 2.76 -0.65
N PHE A 914 -19.16 4.05 -0.71
CA PHE A 914 -19.36 4.89 0.49
C PHE A 914 -20.62 4.53 1.28
N THR A 915 -21.64 3.97 0.63
CA THR A 915 -22.92 3.62 1.25
C THR A 915 -22.95 2.20 1.81
N THR A 916 -21.93 1.38 1.49
CA THR A 916 -21.79 0.00 1.97
C THR A 916 -20.63 -0.18 2.96
N HIS A 917 -19.73 0.80 3.09
CA HIS A 917 -18.64 0.80 4.06
C HIS A 917 -18.85 1.88 5.12
N ASN A 918 -18.45 1.59 6.36
CA ASN A 918 -18.44 2.55 7.45
C ASN A 918 -17.03 3.13 7.59
N PHE A 919 -16.91 4.39 7.99
CA PHE A 919 -15.63 5.08 8.09
C PHE A 919 -15.47 5.69 9.48
N ASP A 920 -14.32 5.47 10.12
CA ASP A 920 -13.95 6.09 11.38
C ASP A 920 -12.98 7.25 11.11
N PHE A 921 -13.40 8.49 11.38
CA PHE A 921 -12.57 9.69 11.22
C PHE A 921 -12.13 10.18 12.61
N GLN A 922 -10.83 10.15 12.93
CA GLN A 922 -10.34 10.84 14.13
C GLN A 922 -10.28 12.34 13.83
N ASN A 923 -10.80 13.18 14.72
CA ASN A 923 -10.97 14.62 14.53
C ASN A 923 -10.56 15.45 15.77
N ASP A 924 -9.65 14.94 16.60
CA ASP A 924 -9.27 15.55 17.87
C ASP A 924 -8.69 16.98 17.70
N LYS A 925 -7.83 17.22 16.71
CA LYS A 925 -7.28 18.55 16.38
C LYS A 925 -8.38 19.48 15.89
N PHE A 926 -9.32 18.99 15.07
CA PHE A 926 -10.50 19.77 14.64
C PHE A 926 -11.39 20.18 15.82
N ILE A 927 -11.72 19.25 16.73
CA ILE A 927 -12.51 19.55 17.94
C ILE A 927 -11.79 20.56 18.82
N LYS A 928 -10.47 20.42 18.97
CA LYS A 928 -9.64 21.31 19.79
C LYS A 928 -9.66 22.76 19.27
N LEU A 929 -10.02 23.01 18.01
CA LEU A 929 -10.08 24.38 17.45
C LEU A 929 -10.95 25.34 18.29
N ALA A 930 -12.09 24.85 18.80
CA ALA A 930 -13.00 25.65 19.61
C ALA A 930 -12.39 26.10 20.95
N SER A 931 -11.45 25.32 21.49
CA SER A 931 -10.78 25.64 22.76
C SER A 931 -9.82 26.83 22.65
N TYR A 932 -9.43 27.21 21.42
CA TYR A 932 -8.56 28.36 21.20
C TYR A 932 -9.31 29.68 21.01
N LEU A 933 -10.64 29.64 20.90
CA LEU A 933 -11.44 30.84 20.74
C LEU A 933 -11.39 31.68 22.00
N LYS A 934 -11.04 32.95 21.83
CA LYS A 934 -11.18 33.95 22.89
C LYS A 934 -12.65 34.26 23.15
N PRO A 935 -13.02 34.72 24.36
CA PRO A 935 -14.40 35.10 24.69
C PRO A 935 -15.05 36.03 23.66
N GLU A 936 -14.30 36.98 23.10
CA GLU A 936 -14.76 37.95 22.10
C GLU A 936 -15.06 37.28 20.74
N ASP A 937 -14.29 36.26 20.38
CA ASP A 937 -14.37 35.56 19.09
C ASP A 937 -15.44 34.45 19.07
N ILE A 938 -15.84 33.93 20.25
CA ILE A 938 -16.81 32.82 20.36
C ILE A 938 -18.11 33.15 19.61
N LYS A 939 -18.66 34.37 19.78
CA LYS A 939 -19.95 34.73 19.16
C LYS A 939 -19.90 34.64 17.64
N ALA A 940 -18.78 35.02 17.02
CA ALA A 940 -18.64 35.02 15.58
C ALA A 940 -18.16 33.67 15.03
N PHE A 941 -17.31 32.95 15.76
CA PHE A 941 -16.57 31.82 15.22
C PHE A 941 -16.87 30.46 15.88
N ASP A 942 -17.82 30.36 16.82
CA ASP A 942 -18.19 29.06 17.42
C ASP A 942 -18.58 28.03 16.34
N ASN A 943 -17.69 27.05 16.14
CA ASN A 943 -17.82 25.93 15.22
C ASN A 943 -18.40 24.68 15.90
N MET A 944 -18.79 24.77 17.18
CA MET A 944 -19.30 23.64 17.96
C MET A 944 -20.80 23.72 18.26
N SER A 945 -21.44 24.86 18.04
CA SER A 945 -22.88 25.08 18.27
C SER A 945 -23.79 24.04 17.62
N PHE A 946 -23.44 23.57 16.42
CA PHE A 946 -24.15 22.50 15.72
C PHE A 946 -24.26 21.20 16.54
N TYR A 947 -23.20 20.80 17.24
CA TYR A 947 -23.17 19.55 18.01
C TYR A 947 -24.05 19.58 19.26
N ARG A 948 -24.52 20.76 19.66
CA ARG A 948 -25.49 20.93 20.75
C ARG A 948 -26.95 20.89 20.26
N GLY A 949 -27.16 20.86 18.94
CA GLY A 949 -28.47 20.87 18.31
C GLY A 949 -29.10 19.47 18.16
N SER A 950 -30.43 19.43 17.98
CA SER A 950 -31.15 18.18 17.67
C SER A 950 -31.09 17.85 16.19
N LEU A 951 -30.82 16.58 15.88
CA LEU A 951 -30.82 16.05 14.50
C LEU A 951 -32.18 16.22 13.81
N ILE A 952 -33.30 16.16 14.55
CA ILE A 952 -34.65 16.39 13.99
C ILE A 952 -34.81 17.86 13.61
N THR A 953 -34.34 18.78 14.46
CA THR A 953 -34.33 20.21 14.15
C THR A 953 -33.51 20.46 12.89
N TYR A 954 -32.32 19.89 12.80
CA TYR A 954 -31.50 20.01 11.60
C TYR A 954 -32.14 19.37 10.37
N SER A 955 -32.87 18.26 10.56
CA SER A 955 -33.64 17.61 9.49
C SER A 955 -34.69 18.53 8.87
N ARG A 956 -35.40 19.30 9.71
CA ARG A 956 -36.33 20.33 9.23
C ARG A 956 -35.61 21.44 8.49
N LEU A 957 -34.48 21.92 9.02
CA LEU A 957 -33.68 22.97 8.38
C LEU A 957 -33.21 22.54 6.98
N PHE A 958 -32.71 21.31 6.78
CA PHE A 958 -32.24 20.91 5.46
C PHE A 958 -33.40 20.79 4.45
N LEU A 959 -34.57 20.28 4.85
CA LEU A 959 -35.73 20.15 3.96
C LEU A 959 -36.32 21.51 3.58
N TYR A 960 -36.37 22.43 4.55
CA TYR A 960 -36.69 23.83 4.29
C TYR A 960 -35.69 24.45 3.31
N GLY A 961 -34.39 24.21 3.54
CA GLY A 961 -33.31 24.65 2.66
C GLY A 961 -33.43 24.12 1.22
N PHE A 962 -33.76 22.84 1.05
CA PHE A 962 -34.03 22.25 -0.26
C PHE A 962 -35.15 22.99 -0.99
N ARG A 963 -36.26 23.23 -0.29
CA ARG A 963 -37.41 23.91 -0.86
C ARG A 963 -37.04 25.33 -1.30
N ARG A 964 -36.44 26.11 -0.41
CA ARG A 964 -36.22 27.54 -0.61
C ARG A 964 -35.04 27.83 -1.55
N TYR A 965 -33.90 27.20 -1.33
CA TYR A 965 -32.65 27.58 -2.01
C TYR A 965 -32.28 26.67 -3.19
N LEU A 966 -32.58 25.37 -3.14
CA LEU A 966 -32.31 24.47 -4.29
C LEU A 966 -33.44 24.45 -5.32
N LEU A 967 -34.69 24.44 -4.85
CA LEU A 967 -35.86 24.32 -5.72
C LEU A 967 -36.52 25.68 -6.01
N ASN A 968 -36.10 26.75 -5.34
CA ASN A 968 -36.62 28.11 -5.49
C ASN A 968 -38.15 28.21 -5.29
N PHE A 969 -38.73 27.40 -4.41
CA PHE A 969 -40.14 27.54 -4.05
C PHE A 969 -40.33 28.64 -3.01
N LYS A 970 -41.44 29.37 -3.15
CA LYS A 970 -41.83 30.40 -2.19
C LYS A 970 -42.40 29.77 -0.92
N ASP A 971 -42.15 30.43 0.21
CA ASP A 971 -42.66 30.00 1.51
C ASP A 971 -44.19 30.17 1.61
N GLU A 972 -44.76 31.12 0.87
CA GLU A 972 -46.22 31.34 0.77
C GLU A 972 -46.98 30.13 0.21
N ASP A 973 -46.35 29.34 -0.67
CA ASP A 973 -46.96 28.15 -1.28
C ASP A 973 -46.95 26.91 -0.35
N LEU A 974 -46.35 27.00 0.85
CA LEU A 974 -46.08 25.85 1.70
C LEU A 974 -47.35 25.08 2.08
N GLU A 975 -48.42 25.78 2.47
CA GLU A 975 -49.67 25.12 2.89
C GLU A 975 -50.40 24.46 1.72
N LYS A 976 -50.38 25.10 0.55
CA LYS A 976 -50.90 24.51 -0.70
C LYS A 976 -50.15 23.23 -1.07
N ASP A 977 -48.84 23.21 -0.90
CA ASP A 977 -48.01 22.04 -1.19
C ASP A 977 -48.22 20.91 -0.16
N ARG A 978 -48.50 21.23 1.10
CA ARG A 978 -48.93 20.25 2.12
C ARG A 978 -50.26 19.60 1.74
N GLN A 979 -51.24 20.37 1.30
CA GLN A 979 -52.52 19.84 0.82
C GLN A 979 -52.34 18.92 -0.39
N ARG A 980 -51.48 19.30 -1.34
CA ARG A 980 -51.11 18.44 -2.48
C ARG A 980 -50.46 17.14 -2.01
N THR A 981 -49.54 17.20 -1.03
CA THR A 981 -48.89 16.03 -0.45
C THR A 981 -49.90 15.05 0.16
N ARG A 982 -50.93 15.56 0.86
CA ARG A 982 -52.02 14.73 1.40
C ARG A 982 -52.78 14.01 0.29
N LYS A 983 -53.08 14.68 -0.83
CA LYS A 983 -53.72 14.05 -2.01
C LYS A 983 -52.82 12.97 -2.63
N ILE A 984 -51.53 13.25 -2.79
CA ILE A 984 -50.55 12.27 -3.29
C ILE A 984 -50.44 11.06 -2.35
N ARG A 985 -50.54 11.26 -1.02
CA ARG A 985 -50.55 10.16 -0.04
C ARG A 985 -51.74 9.24 -0.23
N ILE A 986 -52.93 9.79 -0.40
CA ILE A 986 -54.14 9.00 -0.65
C ILE A 986 -53.97 8.22 -1.96
N ALA A 987 -53.56 8.89 -3.04
CA ALA A 987 -53.33 8.25 -4.34
C ALA A 987 -52.25 7.14 -4.28
N THR A 988 -51.14 7.38 -3.58
CA THR A 988 -50.05 6.41 -3.40
C THR A 988 -50.52 5.20 -2.57
N THR A 989 -51.32 5.44 -1.53
CA THR A 989 -51.89 4.39 -0.68
C THR A 989 -52.87 3.52 -1.47
N VAL A 990 -53.79 4.14 -2.22
CA VAL A 990 -54.73 3.43 -3.10
C VAL A 990 -53.97 2.60 -4.13
N PHE A 991 -53.01 3.19 -4.84
CA PHE A 991 -52.20 2.49 -5.83
C PHE A 991 -51.47 1.28 -5.23
N LYS A 992 -50.88 1.42 -4.03
CA LYS A 992 -50.19 0.33 -3.32
C LYS A 992 -51.14 -0.83 -3.01
N TYR A 993 -52.32 -0.55 -2.46
CA TYR A 993 -53.30 -1.61 -2.14
C TYR A 993 -53.91 -2.23 -3.40
N THR A 994 -54.12 -1.46 -4.48
CA THR A 994 -54.54 -2.01 -5.79
C THR A 994 -53.49 -2.98 -6.35
N MET A 995 -52.20 -2.66 -6.23
CA MET A 995 -51.13 -3.57 -6.66
C MET A 995 -51.06 -4.84 -5.82
N TYR A 996 -51.24 -4.75 -4.50
CA TYR A 996 -51.34 -5.94 -3.66
C TYR A 996 -52.57 -6.79 -3.99
N PHE A 997 -53.69 -6.16 -4.29
CA PHE A 997 -54.90 -6.84 -4.72
C PHE A 997 -54.70 -7.56 -6.07
N ILE A 998 -54.07 -6.91 -7.07
CA ILE A 998 -53.75 -7.54 -8.35
C ILE A 998 -52.79 -8.72 -8.18
N LEU A 999 -51.74 -8.55 -7.36
CA LEU A 999 -50.79 -9.63 -7.07
C LEU A 999 -51.49 -10.80 -6.35
N PHE A 1000 -52.35 -10.50 -5.38
CA PHE A 1000 -53.19 -11.49 -4.69
C PHE A 1000 -54.09 -12.23 -5.69
N CYS A 1001 -54.79 -11.52 -6.58
CA CYS A 1001 -55.60 -12.12 -7.63
C CYS A 1001 -54.77 -13.03 -8.56
N ILE A 1002 -53.58 -12.59 -9.00
CA ILE A 1002 -52.68 -13.40 -9.83
C ILE A 1002 -52.24 -14.67 -9.10
N ILE A 1003 -51.87 -14.56 -7.82
CA ILE A 1003 -51.47 -15.70 -6.99
C ILE A 1003 -52.65 -16.67 -6.85
N VAL A 1004 -53.82 -16.19 -6.45
CA VAL A 1004 -55.04 -17.00 -6.28
C VAL A 1004 -55.46 -17.69 -7.59
N PHE A 1005 -55.31 -17.01 -8.73
CA PHE A 1005 -55.63 -17.56 -10.05
C PHE A 1005 -54.59 -18.59 -10.52
N LYS A 1006 -53.29 -18.39 -10.22
CA LYS A 1006 -52.21 -19.33 -10.59
C LYS A 1006 -52.09 -20.53 -9.66
N THR A 1007 -52.45 -20.41 -8.39
CA THR A 1007 -52.35 -21.52 -7.41
C THR A 1007 -53.62 -22.39 -7.37
N GLY A 1008 -54.65 -22.06 -8.16
CA GLY A 1008 -55.89 -22.84 -8.21
C GLY A 1008 -56.70 -22.78 -6.90
N ILE A 1009 -56.44 -21.82 -6.01
CA ILE A 1009 -57.16 -21.73 -4.73
C ILE A 1009 -58.68 -21.51 -4.95
N MET A 1010 -59.06 -20.84 -6.03
CA MET A 1010 -60.47 -20.71 -6.42
C MET A 1010 -61.10 -22.03 -6.90
N SER A 1011 -60.33 -22.92 -7.55
CA SER A 1011 -60.83 -24.27 -7.91
C SER A 1011 -60.88 -25.22 -6.71
N PHE A 1012 -60.03 -25.00 -5.70
CA PHE A 1012 -60.08 -25.72 -4.42
C PHE A 1012 -61.28 -25.29 -3.55
N LEU A 1013 -61.65 -24.00 -3.60
CA LEU A 1013 -62.81 -23.46 -2.87
C LEU A 1013 -64.15 -23.80 -3.56
N SER A 1014 -64.19 -23.92 -4.89
CA SER A 1014 -65.41 -24.34 -5.60
C SER A 1014 -65.71 -25.85 -5.49
N GLN A 1015 -64.72 -26.69 -5.15
CA GLN A 1015 -64.92 -28.12 -4.91
C GLN A 1015 -65.53 -28.45 -3.53
N ARG A 1016 -65.55 -27.50 -2.59
CA ARG A 1016 -66.10 -27.72 -1.23
C ARG A 1016 -67.63 -27.54 -1.11
N SER A 1017 -68.33 -27.10 -2.15
CA SER A 1017 -69.79 -27.00 -2.13
C SER A 1017 -70.54 -28.27 -2.56
N HIS A 1018 -69.84 -29.40 -2.77
CA HIS A 1018 -70.42 -30.66 -3.27
C HIS A 1018 -70.23 -31.91 -2.40
N PHE A 1019 -69.77 -31.81 -1.14
CA PHE A 1019 -69.80 -32.97 -0.26
C PHE A 1019 -71.18 -33.15 0.39
N SER A 1020 -72.01 -33.95 -0.27
CA SER A 1020 -73.23 -34.55 0.28
C SER A 1020 -72.90 -35.42 1.49
N VAL A 1021 -73.70 -35.23 2.54
CA VAL A 1021 -73.75 -36.07 3.74
C VAL A 1021 -74.46 -37.36 3.35
N ASP A 1022 -73.72 -38.47 3.27
CA ASP A 1022 -74.26 -39.82 3.35
C ASP A 1022 -73.23 -40.72 4.06
N CYS A 1023 -73.39 -40.85 5.38
CA CYS A 1023 -72.79 -41.90 6.19
C CYS A 1023 -73.81 -42.30 7.28
N VAL A 1024 -74.72 -43.21 6.95
CA VAL A 1024 -75.32 -44.16 7.90
C VAL A 1024 -75.28 -45.54 7.23
N ASN A 1025 -74.64 -46.47 7.93
CA ASN A 1025 -74.40 -47.91 7.67
C ASN A 1025 -73.26 -48.28 6.72
#